data_AF-A0A7K4CIC9-F1
#
_entry.id   AF-A0A7K4CIC9-F1
#
_cell.length_a   1.000
_cell.length_b   1.000
_cell.length_c   1.000
_cell.angle_alpha   90.00
_cell.angle_beta   90.00
_cell.angle_gamma   90.00
#
_symmetry.space_group_name_H-M   'P 1'
#
loop_
_entity.id
_entity.type
_entity.pdbx_description
1 polymer ?
#
loop_
_entity_poly.entity_id
_entity_poly.type
_entity_poly.pdbx_seq_one_letter_code
_entity_poly.pdbx_strand_id
1 'polypeptide(L)'
;MIKACLALASCLLVVLAPQCAASDDLDPEREVLLIVDLPATVVYDVTVSDLLPKGLIYESESLRISGSKIHPKETVGDPNDGTGDVSITWYFGEVNNTMDQDIRIGFQAKVADAPDIRAGALLPGEKATLRWRDSSDCLHFSSDESDGVVIVEPDLILKRAILQDEYYEIITLQISHSPSSSAPAFDVDLTELLPSKMAYLPGSAEILSGPDGEIIEGTSHLMWHFDAVDPSWADAKKVILSYRAIPENQSNSQRPSAILSWTSAAGDDPNERKYFASDDGEGPISQSDQELAIAMIDDPDPVLPGGILNYTVNYRNSKDSAIWAMAHVIYDRNVSFLSASPPPDTGTEGQWTVGDISPQGSGTINISVRVNPSAPGGSELVSHAQIGSSSAALSRTKVIGSSALVIENNASSPILCPGGSLNYTLTFKNEGSEDALNVTVTDILDSNLQFDEVAGCTPRPSRIWRDDEGVHLFWNAETLGSRVLSPGQFGKIDLRARLEDRAEGHEIDRIINRYAVASETTAESFQSLETLVVRSVFIRKTAPKNEYFKGELVNYTILFGNEHSIEASDAVIIDRLPDVEFVGAIPSPSRINGNLICWELGTLQPHSSGSILLCVKIKKRPEVIFRDNQSVSGRGYVAARQMLNTSQQARALINYANITAEISGDEVRDSSCAIVNLLDAYGAAIETTQHGSGDLEHVQLMDYSTKCGIILKSHTRISHSPVSLRLSGKNQTVDSLWTDLTSSANYYRQEKLSESYQYMDEIEKDAAILLDPNQTVYNSQSEFSGGIAQMSYLHGGEDATSGGMAISERFHGNFLLQRYLDSYGRGASYTESSFGQGFVSTDKRTPSYESYLHGSGLYRSRETFAGDRWIHKNVSLIFEPQNLSAGSIPVNYTSKWREGLSVGDGRSGFQISSDAIQMIFLQKDALMDSSSLTMTQEFEGISSTKALTGWNATLDEIFAGRFSQDLKIRNSCPGLKWPGPPLVSLS
;
A
#
# COMPACT_ATOMS: atom_id res chain seq x y z
N MET A 1 -19.53 1.73 44.05
CA MET A 1 -19.60 3.19 43.92
C MET A 1 -20.25 3.46 42.58
N ILE A 2 -21.50 3.92 42.61
CA ILE A 2 -22.19 4.41 41.41
C ILE A 2 -21.57 5.77 41.13
N LYS A 3 -20.73 5.88 40.09
CA LYS A 3 -20.21 7.16 39.63
C LYS A 3 -21.05 7.55 38.42
N ALA A 4 -21.94 8.51 38.61
CA ALA A 4 -22.49 9.32 37.53
C ALA A 4 -21.44 10.40 37.20
N CYS A 5 -21.08 10.55 35.93
CA CYS A 5 -20.17 11.60 35.48
C CYS A 5 -20.92 12.55 34.53
N LEU A 6 -20.65 13.83 34.65
CA LEU A 6 -21.01 14.78 33.60
C LEU A 6 -19.77 14.89 32.69
N ALA A 7 -19.95 14.76 31.38
CA ALA A 7 -18.89 14.99 30.42
C ALA A 7 -19.34 16.11 29.48
N LEU A 8 -18.59 17.22 29.46
CA LEU A 8 -18.68 18.22 28.41
C LEU A 8 -17.87 17.76 27.21
N ALA A 9 -18.53 17.68 26.05
CA ALA A 9 -17.87 17.59 24.76
C ALA A 9 -18.11 18.90 24.03
N SER A 10 -17.23 19.88 24.24
CA SER A 10 -17.24 21.13 23.49
C SER A 10 -16.27 21.02 22.30
N CYS A 11 -16.79 20.80 21.11
CA CYS A 11 -16.11 21.18 19.87
C CYS A 11 -16.65 22.55 19.45
N LEU A 12 -16.37 23.59 20.23
CA LEU A 12 -16.77 24.95 19.83
C LEU A 12 -15.65 25.53 18.94
N LEU A 13 -15.65 25.16 17.67
CA LEU A 13 -15.02 25.99 16.64
C LEU A 13 -16.08 27.01 16.24
N VAL A 14 -16.05 28.23 16.80
CA VAL A 14 -16.95 29.29 16.33
C VAL A 14 -16.48 29.73 14.95
N VAL A 15 -16.98 29.04 13.94
CA VAL A 15 -17.01 29.48 12.55
C VAL A 15 -18.47 29.79 12.26
N LEU A 16 -18.79 31.06 12.00
CA LEU A 16 -20.09 31.46 11.47
C LEU A 16 -20.19 30.92 10.02
N ALA A 17 -21.36 30.44 9.57
CA ALA A 17 -21.74 30.06 8.18
C ALA A 17 -23.18 29.50 8.15
N PRO A 18 -24.11 29.90 7.28
CA PRO A 18 -25.43 29.30 7.23
C PRO A 18 -25.57 28.20 6.18
N GLN A 19 -26.71 27.53 6.32
CA GLN A 19 -27.22 26.35 5.61
C GLN A 19 -27.21 26.45 4.09
N CYS A 20 -27.00 25.28 3.45
CA CYS A 20 -27.69 24.95 2.20
C CYS A 20 -28.46 23.61 2.36
N ALA A 21 -29.79 23.72 2.32
CA ALA A 21 -30.84 22.74 2.03
C ALA A 21 -30.77 21.28 2.56
N ALA A 22 -31.62 21.03 3.57
CA ALA A 22 -32.46 19.83 3.75
C ALA A 22 -31.79 18.45 3.89
N SER A 23 -31.13 18.23 5.02
CA SER A 23 -31.16 16.94 5.72
C SER A 23 -31.57 17.17 7.18
N ASP A 24 -32.43 16.31 7.73
CA ASP A 24 -32.86 16.32 9.14
C ASP A 24 -31.72 16.04 10.16
N ASP A 25 -30.46 16.06 9.72
CA ASP A 25 -29.26 15.91 10.55
C ASP A 25 -28.52 17.26 10.64
N LEU A 26 -28.42 17.78 11.86
CA LEU A 26 -27.72 19.03 12.20
C LEU A 26 -26.19 18.79 12.20
N ASP A 27 -25.44 19.80 11.78
CA ASP A 27 -23.98 19.82 11.69
C ASP A 27 -23.32 19.73 13.09
N PRO A 28 -22.55 18.66 13.41
CA PRO A 28 -21.98 18.42 14.74
C PRO A 28 -20.86 19.40 15.13
N GLU A 29 -20.38 20.28 14.23
CA GLU A 29 -19.28 21.21 14.52
C GLU A 29 -19.72 22.51 15.24
N ARG A 30 -21.01 22.69 15.56
CA ARG A 30 -21.54 23.93 16.18
C ARG A 30 -22.41 23.74 17.42
N GLU A 31 -22.49 22.52 17.93
CA GLU A 31 -23.37 22.19 19.05
C GLU A 31 -22.58 22.10 20.36
N VAL A 32 -23.03 22.80 21.39
CA VAL A 32 -22.62 22.53 22.77
C VAL A 32 -23.34 21.26 23.21
N LEU A 33 -22.59 20.19 23.45
CA LEU A 33 -23.14 18.89 23.85
C LEU A 33 -22.78 18.54 25.29
N LEU A 34 -23.80 18.41 26.13
CA LEU A 34 -23.70 17.90 27.48
C LEU A 34 -24.14 16.43 27.52
N ILE A 35 -23.25 15.55 27.96
CA ILE A 35 -23.56 14.13 28.19
C ILE A 35 -23.74 13.92 29.70
N VAL A 36 -24.95 13.53 30.08
CA VAL A 36 -25.39 13.35 31.47
C VAL A 36 -25.52 11.86 31.76
N ASP A 37 -24.41 11.24 32.19
CA ASP A 37 -24.39 9.83 32.60
C ASP A 37 -25.03 9.68 34.00
N LEU A 38 -26.18 9.00 34.03
CA LEU A 38 -26.98 8.78 35.24
C LEU A 38 -26.90 7.29 35.63
N PRO A 39 -27.07 6.94 36.91
CA PRO A 39 -27.14 5.52 37.30
C PRO A 39 -28.26 4.80 36.55
N ALA A 40 -28.07 3.52 36.22
CA ALA A 40 -29.08 2.65 35.62
C ALA A 40 -30.29 2.34 36.55
N THR A 41 -30.97 3.36 37.08
CA THR A 41 -32.04 3.32 38.09
C THR A 41 -33.00 4.51 37.91
N VAL A 42 -34.09 4.56 38.69
CA VAL A 42 -34.93 5.77 38.79
C VAL A 42 -34.28 6.78 39.73
N VAL A 43 -34.08 8.00 39.25
CA VAL A 43 -33.49 9.13 39.99
C VAL A 43 -34.44 10.34 40.00
N TYR A 44 -34.30 11.22 41.00
CA TYR A 44 -35.25 12.29 41.29
C TYR A 44 -34.56 13.67 41.28
N ASP A 45 -35.34 14.74 41.15
CA ASP A 45 -34.87 16.14 41.23
C ASP A 45 -33.67 16.45 40.31
N VAL A 46 -33.64 15.82 39.12
CA VAL A 46 -32.55 15.99 38.15
C VAL A 46 -32.60 17.39 37.57
N THR A 47 -31.51 18.15 37.74
CA THR A 47 -31.31 19.51 37.24
C THR A 47 -29.93 19.60 36.61
N VAL A 48 -29.86 20.11 35.39
CA VAL A 48 -28.61 20.42 34.69
C VAL A 48 -28.58 21.93 34.46
N SER A 49 -27.47 22.58 34.80
CA SER A 49 -27.27 24.00 34.57
C SER A 49 -25.96 24.26 33.86
N ASP A 50 -25.97 25.15 32.88
CA ASP A 50 -24.79 25.65 32.17
C ASP A 50 -24.58 27.14 32.46
N LEU A 51 -23.34 27.61 32.39
CA LEU A 51 -22.95 29.00 32.52
C LEU A 51 -22.11 29.38 31.30
N LEU A 52 -22.76 30.07 30.36
CA LEU A 52 -22.09 30.64 29.20
C LEU A 52 -21.36 31.93 29.59
N PRO A 53 -20.09 32.10 29.21
CA PRO A 53 -19.31 33.30 29.52
C PRO A 53 -19.76 34.52 28.71
N LYS A 54 -19.46 35.71 29.24
CA LYS A 54 -19.57 36.98 28.50
C LYS A 54 -18.96 36.85 27.10
N GLY A 55 -19.71 37.29 26.09
CA GLY A 55 -19.34 37.18 24.68
C GLY A 55 -20.10 36.11 23.91
N LEU A 56 -20.81 35.21 24.61
CA LEU A 56 -21.73 34.24 24.00
C LEU A 56 -23.20 34.57 24.32
N ILE A 57 -24.07 34.23 23.37
CA ILE A 57 -25.53 34.39 23.43
C ILE A 57 -26.15 33.02 23.25
N TYR A 58 -27.02 32.60 24.17
CA TYR A 58 -27.74 31.33 24.09
C TYR A 58 -28.91 31.41 23.10
N GLU A 59 -29.00 30.45 22.17
CA GLU A 59 -30.12 30.37 21.22
C GLU A 59 -31.15 29.34 21.70
N SER A 60 -32.17 29.77 22.45
CA SER A 60 -33.14 28.83 23.08
C SER A 60 -33.90 27.93 22.10
N GLU A 61 -34.11 28.37 20.85
CA GLU A 61 -34.80 27.57 19.82
C GLU A 61 -33.94 26.40 19.27
N SER A 62 -32.64 26.42 19.53
CA SER A 62 -31.69 25.39 19.13
C SER A 62 -31.72 24.15 20.04
N LEU A 63 -32.37 24.20 21.21
CA LEU A 63 -32.32 23.13 22.20
C LEU A 63 -32.81 21.78 21.63
N ARG A 64 -31.97 20.75 21.74
CA ARG A 64 -32.27 19.35 21.39
C ARG A 64 -31.90 18.44 22.56
N ILE A 65 -32.79 17.52 22.91
CA ILE A 65 -32.57 16.61 24.04
C ILE A 65 -32.96 15.19 23.63
N SER A 66 -32.09 14.24 23.94
CA SER A 66 -32.33 12.81 23.73
C SER A 66 -31.98 12.00 24.99
N GLY A 67 -32.42 10.75 25.07
CA GLY A 67 -32.17 9.85 26.19
C GLY A 67 -33.40 9.55 27.04
N SER A 68 -33.19 9.18 28.30
CA SER A 68 -34.20 8.70 29.25
C SER A 68 -35.28 9.72 29.58
N LYS A 69 -35.04 11.03 29.33
CA LYS A 69 -36.06 12.08 29.40
C LYS A 69 -35.72 13.25 28.48
N ILE A 70 -36.71 13.70 27.71
CA ILE A 70 -36.50 14.64 26.59
C ILE A 70 -37.27 15.98 26.71
N HIS A 71 -38.02 16.18 27.78
CA HIS A 71 -38.82 17.40 28.00
C HIS A 71 -38.55 18.01 29.38
N PRO A 72 -37.49 18.81 29.55
CA PRO A 72 -37.27 19.56 30.77
C PRO A 72 -38.08 20.86 30.80
N LYS A 73 -38.14 21.49 31.97
CA LYS A 73 -38.47 22.90 32.09
C LYS A 73 -37.19 23.72 32.00
N GLU A 74 -37.09 24.55 30.97
CA GLU A 74 -35.96 25.46 30.75
C GLU A 74 -36.14 26.81 31.47
N THR A 75 -35.03 27.42 31.89
CA THR A 75 -34.96 28.79 32.37
C THR A 75 -33.62 29.40 31.95
N VAL A 76 -33.65 30.58 31.34
CA VAL A 76 -32.49 31.33 30.86
C VAL A 76 -32.34 32.61 31.70
N GLY A 77 -31.11 32.92 32.12
CA GLY A 77 -30.80 34.14 32.85
C GLY A 77 -30.72 35.38 31.94
N ASP A 78 -31.11 36.55 32.46
CA ASP A 78 -30.98 37.83 31.78
C ASP A 78 -29.74 38.61 32.29
N PRO A 79 -29.00 39.33 31.41
CA PRO A 79 -29.28 39.53 29.98
C PRO A 79 -28.62 38.47 29.08
N ASN A 80 -29.40 37.85 28.19
CA ASN A 80 -28.90 36.95 27.15
C ASN A 80 -28.54 37.72 25.86
N ASP A 81 -27.63 38.68 25.98
CA ASP A 81 -27.19 39.57 24.88
C ASP A 81 -25.65 39.63 24.74
N GLY A 82 -24.94 38.75 25.45
CA GLY A 82 -23.48 38.65 25.44
C GLY A 82 -22.75 39.71 26.26
N THR A 83 -23.47 40.61 26.94
CA THR A 83 -22.85 41.67 27.77
C THR A 83 -22.33 41.16 29.12
N GLY A 84 -22.78 39.98 29.56
CA GLY A 84 -22.33 39.28 30.77
C GLY A 84 -22.54 37.77 30.65
N ASP A 85 -22.21 37.04 31.72
CA ASP A 85 -22.40 35.58 31.76
C ASP A 85 -23.89 35.22 31.82
N VAL A 86 -24.30 34.17 31.10
CA VAL A 86 -25.68 33.71 30.99
C VAL A 86 -25.81 32.32 31.58
N SER A 87 -26.66 32.17 32.60
CA SER A 87 -26.95 30.84 33.17
C SER A 87 -28.19 30.23 32.54
N ILE A 88 -28.05 28.99 32.05
CA ILE A 88 -29.13 28.19 31.47
C ILE A 88 -29.41 27.03 32.42
N THR A 89 -30.68 26.71 32.69
CA THR A 89 -31.04 25.62 33.60
C THR A 89 -32.17 24.78 33.03
N TRP A 90 -31.95 23.47 32.93
CA TRP A 90 -32.92 22.45 32.52
C TRP A 90 -33.32 21.56 33.70
N TYR A 91 -34.59 21.65 34.09
CA TYR A 91 -35.16 20.85 35.17
C TYR A 91 -35.92 19.63 34.62
N PHE A 92 -35.41 18.43 34.89
CA PHE A 92 -35.98 17.16 34.47
C PHE A 92 -36.84 16.50 35.54
N GLY A 93 -36.68 16.80 36.83
CA GLY A 93 -37.44 16.17 37.90
C GLY A 93 -37.14 14.67 38.03
N GLU A 94 -38.15 13.81 38.06
CA GLU A 94 -37.98 12.34 38.06
C GLU A 94 -37.58 11.80 36.67
N VAL A 95 -36.50 11.03 36.61
CA VAL A 95 -35.96 10.40 35.40
C VAL A 95 -35.84 8.89 35.62
N ASN A 96 -36.43 8.10 34.73
CA ASN A 96 -36.29 6.65 34.76
C ASN A 96 -35.15 6.21 33.83
N ASN A 97 -33.96 5.98 34.39
CA ASN A 97 -32.78 5.55 33.64
C ASN A 97 -32.49 4.03 33.78
N THR A 98 -33.47 3.17 34.07
CA THR A 98 -33.19 1.72 34.29
C THR A 98 -32.62 0.98 33.09
N MET A 99 -32.72 1.56 31.89
CA MET A 99 -32.19 1.01 30.64
C MET A 99 -30.82 1.60 30.26
N ASP A 100 -30.22 2.42 31.13
CA ASP A 100 -28.93 3.09 30.89
C ASP A 100 -28.96 3.96 29.62
N GLN A 101 -30.07 4.70 29.46
CA GLN A 101 -30.30 5.61 28.35
C GLN A 101 -30.03 7.04 28.82
N ASP A 102 -28.77 7.38 28.98
CA ASP A 102 -28.35 8.67 29.51
C ASP A 102 -28.86 9.88 28.73
N ILE A 103 -29.01 11.02 29.42
CA ILE A 103 -29.55 12.25 28.82
C ILE A 103 -28.44 12.95 28.07
N ARG A 104 -28.75 13.39 26.85
CA ARG A 104 -27.88 14.26 26.05
C ARG A 104 -28.61 15.57 25.79
N ILE A 105 -27.96 16.69 26.09
CA ILE A 105 -28.48 18.03 25.87
C ILE A 105 -27.57 18.71 24.85
N GLY A 106 -28.14 19.08 23.72
CA GLY A 106 -27.47 19.79 22.65
C GLY A 106 -28.12 21.15 22.44
N PHE A 107 -27.32 22.20 22.26
CA PHE A 107 -27.80 23.54 21.93
C PHE A 107 -26.72 24.36 21.22
N GLN A 108 -27.10 25.52 20.68
CA GLN A 108 -26.23 26.46 19.99
C GLN A 108 -26.04 27.74 20.81
N ALA A 109 -24.83 28.29 20.73
CA ALA A 109 -24.46 29.59 21.26
C ALA A 109 -23.79 30.44 20.17
N LYS A 110 -24.14 31.72 20.12
CA LYS A 110 -23.64 32.68 19.11
C LYS A 110 -22.70 33.69 19.75
N VAL A 111 -21.65 34.09 19.02
CA VAL A 111 -20.74 35.15 19.48
C VAL A 111 -21.40 36.52 19.32
N ALA A 112 -21.34 37.34 20.38
CA ALA A 112 -21.87 38.70 20.39
C ALA A 112 -20.94 39.68 19.67
N ASP A 113 -21.49 40.58 18.83
CA ASP A 113 -20.72 41.69 18.28
C ASP A 113 -20.48 42.77 19.35
N ALA A 114 -19.30 42.70 19.95
CA ALA A 114 -18.84 43.66 20.94
C ALA A 114 -17.39 44.10 20.64
N PRO A 115 -17.00 45.33 20.98
CA PRO A 115 -15.66 45.86 20.68
C PRO A 115 -14.51 45.04 21.25
N ASP A 116 -14.75 44.37 22.39
CA ASP A 116 -13.79 43.54 23.12
C ASP A 116 -13.74 42.08 22.62
N ILE A 117 -14.67 41.69 21.74
CA ILE A 117 -14.80 40.35 21.16
C ILE A 117 -14.35 40.45 19.70
N ARG A 118 -13.05 40.24 19.47
CA ARG A 118 -12.41 40.30 18.14
C ARG A 118 -11.42 39.17 17.93
N ALA A 119 -10.98 38.95 16.70
CA ALA A 119 -9.96 37.95 16.36
C ALA A 119 -8.77 37.96 17.35
N GLY A 120 -8.49 36.80 17.95
CA GLY A 120 -7.47 36.60 18.97
C GLY A 120 -7.93 36.77 20.43
N ALA A 121 -9.15 37.25 20.69
CA ALA A 121 -9.72 37.28 22.04
C ALA A 121 -9.98 35.86 22.56
N LEU A 122 -9.64 35.58 23.82
CA LEU A 122 -9.89 34.28 24.47
C LEU A 122 -11.11 34.38 25.37
N LEU A 123 -12.16 33.63 25.04
CA LEU A 123 -13.30 33.40 25.94
C LEU A 123 -12.94 32.28 26.92
N PRO A 124 -13.26 32.41 28.22
CA PRO A 124 -13.07 31.33 29.18
C PRO A 124 -14.01 30.16 28.87
N GLY A 125 -13.69 28.98 29.41
CA GLY A 125 -14.51 27.79 29.24
C GLY A 125 -15.91 27.93 29.84
N GLU A 126 -16.85 27.21 29.25
CA GLU A 126 -18.22 27.03 29.75
C GLU A 126 -18.23 26.05 30.91
N LYS A 127 -19.13 26.26 31.87
CA LYS A 127 -19.20 25.44 33.08
C LYS A 127 -20.58 24.83 33.28
N ALA A 128 -20.67 23.51 33.15
CA ALA A 128 -21.89 22.79 33.44
C ALA A 128 -21.88 22.13 34.83
N THR A 129 -23.07 22.02 35.40
CA THR A 129 -23.31 21.40 36.70
C THR A 129 -24.53 20.49 36.63
N LEU A 130 -24.43 19.33 37.25
CA LEU A 130 -25.49 18.33 37.40
C LEU A 130 -25.82 18.17 38.87
N ARG A 131 -27.12 18.16 39.17
CA ARG A 131 -27.66 17.86 40.49
C ARG A 131 -28.80 16.85 40.38
N TRP A 132 -28.81 15.82 41.22
CA TRP A 132 -29.90 14.83 41.29
C TRP A 132 -29.98 14.14 42.66
N ARG A 133 -31.08 13.46 42.96
CA ARG A 133 -31.31 12.70 44.19
C ARG A 133 -31.52 11.21 43.90
N ASP A 134 -30.93 10.35 44.72
CA ASP A 134 -31.19 8.91 44.65
C ASP A 134 -32.49 8.50 45.36
N SER A 135 -32.82 7.21 45.30
CA SER A 135 -34.01 6.63 45.96
C SER A 135 -34.01 6.73 47.49
N SER A 136 -32.87 7.08 48.10
CA SER A 136 -32.72 7.33 49.54
C SER A 136 -32.76 8.83 49.89
N ASP A 137 -33.15 9.68 48.94
CA ASP A 137 -33.20 11.15 49.05
C ASP A 137 -31.81 11.80 49.27
N CYS A 138 -30.73 11.07 48.96
CA CYS A 138 -29.38 11.62 49.03
C CYS A 138 -29.08 12.45 47.79
N LEU A 139 -28.57 13.68 47.99
CA LEU A 139 -28.28 14.63 46.94
C LEU A 139 -26.87 14.42 46.38
N HIS A 140 -26.77 14.34 45.06
CA HIS A 140 -25.53 14.15 44.31
C HIS A 140 -25.28 15.37 43.42
N PHE A 141 -24.00 15.73 43.29
CA PHE A 141 -23.53 16.85 42.47
C PHE A 141 -22.34 16.42 41.62
N SER A 142 -22.31 16.89 40.38
CA SER A 142 -21.15 16.82 39.48
C SER A 142 -21.02 18.15 38.74
N SER A 143 -19.82 18.48 38.30
CA SER A 143 -19.56 19.63 37.44
C SER A 143 -18.42 19.32 36.50
N ASP A 144 -18.43 19.95 35.33
CA ASP A 144 -17.38 19.86 34.34
C ASP A 144 -17.22 21.25 33.67
N GLU A 145 -16.07 21.50 33.05
CA GLU A 145 -15.73 22.79 32.43
C GLU A 145 -15.00 22.56 31.11
N SER A 146 -15.35 23.31 30.07
CA SER A 146 -14.67 23.24 28.76
C SER A 146 -13.38 24.05 28.73
N ASP A 147 -12.59 23.83 27.68
CA ASP A 147 -11.46 24.70 27.37
C ASP A 147 -11.95 26.06 26.84
N GLY A 148 -11.15 27.11 27.04
CA GLY A 148 -11.45 28.43 26.50
C GLY A 148 -11.34 28.48 24.96
N VAL A 149 -12.16 29.33 24.35
CA VAL A 149 -12.29 29.43 22.87
C VAL A 149 -11.66 30.73 22.38
N VAL A 150 -10.82 30.66 21.35
CA VAL A 150 -10.23 31.84 20.70
C VAL A 150 -11.16 32.31 19.57
N ILE A 151 -11.49 33.60 19.58
CA ILE A 151 -12.29 34.24 18.52
C ILE A 151 -11.47 34.34 17.23
N VAL A 152 -12.08 33.98 16.11
CA VAL A 152 -11.53 34.15 14.75
C VAL A 152 -12.46 35.04 13.92
N GLU A 153 -11.90 35.84 13.00
CA GLU A 153 -12.69 36.70 12.09
C GLU A 153 -12.17 36.59 10.65
N PRO A 154 -13.04 36.82 9.65
CA PRO A 154 -12.62 36.85 8.25
C PRO A 154 -11.92 38.14 7.89
N ASP A 155 -10.80 38.02 7.18
CA ASP A 155 -10.03 39.14 6.64
C ASP A 155 -9.65 38.85 5.18
N LEU A 156 -10.25 39.59 4.23
CA LEU A 156 -10.05 39.44 2.78
C LEU A 156 -9.17 40.56 2.21
N ILE A 157 -8.32 40.16 1.26
CA ILE A 157 -7.43 41.03 0.47
C ILE A 157 -7.93 41.05 -0.97
N LEU A 158 -7.99 42.23 -1.58
CA LEU A 158 -8.31 42.45 -2.99
C LEU A 158 -7.07 42.91 -3.78
N LYS A 159 -6.78 42.27 -4.92
CA LYS A 159 -5.71 42.66 -5.86
C LYS A 159 -6.22 42.72 -7.29
N ARG A 160 -5.64 43.60 -8.12
CA ARG A 160 -5.95 43.75 -9.55
C ARG A 160 -4.75 43.43 -10.43
N ALA A 161 -5.01 42.84 -11.60
CA ALA A 161 -4.13 42.83 -12.75
C ALA A 161 -4.86 43.37 -14.00
N ILE A 162 -4.14 44.09 -14.86
CA ILE A 162 -4.66 44.56 -16.16
C ILE A 162 -3.71 44.08 -17.24
N LEU A 163 -4.26 43.43 -18.25
CA LEU A 163 -3.55 43.00 -19.44
C LEU A 163 -4.11 43.74 -20.65
N GLN A 164 -3.22 44.34 -21.45
CA GLN A 164 -3.59 45.08 -22.63
C GLN A 164 -3.54 44.19 -23.88
N ASP A 165 -4.68 44.02 -24.56
CA ASP A 165 -4.82 43.37 -25.86
C ASP A 165 -4.98 44.46 -26.95
N GLU A 166 -4.86 44.09 -28.24
CA GLU A 166 -4.88 45.02 -29.38
C GLU A 166 -6.21 45.80 -29.49
N TYR A 167 -7.31 45.27 -28.92
CA TYR A 167 -8.67 45.84 -29.04
C TYR A 167 -9.39 46.09 -27.71
N TYR A 168 -8.98 45.46 -26.61
CA TYR A 168 -9.59 45.61 -25.29
C TYR A 168 -8.53 45.38 -24.19
N GLU A 169 -8.85 45.79 -22.97
CA GLU A 169 -8.09 45.42 -21.77
C GLU A 169 -8.80 44.26 -21.09
N ILE A 170 -8.05 43.26 -20.65
CA ILE A 170 -8.53 42.18 -19.79
C ILE A 170 -8.17 42.56 -18.36
N ILE A 171 -9.18 42.69 -17.51
CA ILE A 171 -9.02 43.06 -16.12
C ILE A 171 -9.29 41.82 -15.28
N THR A 172 -8.36 41.50 -14.37
CA THR A 172 -8.49 40.40 -13.43
C THR A 172 -8.48 40.94 -12.01
N LEU A 173 -9.46 40.55 -11.19
CA LEU A 173 -9.53 40.85 -9.76
C LEU A 173 -9.32 39.55 -8.98
N GLN A 174 -8.53 39.62 -7.91
CA GLN A 174 -8.20 38.49 -7.05
C GLN A 174 -8.63 38.81 -5.62
N ILE A 175 -9.51 37.99 -5.07
CA ILE A 175 -9.93 38.00 -3.67
C ILE A 175 -9.22 36.83 -2.97
N SER A 176 -8.61 37.08 -1.82
CA SER A 176 -8.00 36.02 -1.01
C SER A 176 -8.02 36.36 0.47
N HIS A 177 -8.17 35.37 1.34
CA HIS A 177 -7.97 35.53 2.76
C HIS A 177 -6.53 35.99 3.09
N SER A 178 -6.39 36.89 4.06
CA SER A 178 -5.09 37.29 4.59
C SER A 178 -4.45 36.15 5.40
N PRO A 179 -3.13 36.14 5.62
CA PRO A 179 -2.47 35.12 6.43
C PRO A 179 -2.95 35.06 7.89
N SER A 180 -3.61 36.12 8.38
CA SER A 180 -4.24 36.18 9.72
C SER A 180 -5.70 35.75 9.73
N SER A 181 -6.34 35.58 8.57
CA SER A 181 -7.72 35.17 8.47
C SER A 181 -7.86 33.66 8.68
N SER A 182 -8.70 33.27 9.62
CA SER A 182 -8.98 31.86 9.93
C SER A 182 -10.48 31.55 10.03
N ALA A 183 -11.34 32.53 9.73
CA ALA A 183 -12.78 32.35 9.59
C ALA A 183 -13.25 32.66 8.15
N PRO A 184 -14.29 31.97 7.65
CA PRO A 184 -14.92 32.28 6.38
C PRO A 184 -15.55 33.67 6.39
N ALA A 185 -15.49 34.34 5.23
CA ALA A 185 -16.16 35.59 4.95
C ALA A 185 -17.53 35.29 4.31
N PHE A 186 -18.55 36.05 4.67
CA PHE A 186 -19.92 35.87 4.19
C PHE A 186 -20.45 37.10 3.47
N ASP A 187 -21.53 36.92 2.71
CA ASP A 187 -22.22 37.97 1.96
C ASP A 187 -21.20 38.86 1.22
N VAL A 188 -20.31 38.21 0.47
CA VAL A 188 -19.12 38.83 -0.10
C VAL A 188 -19.51 39.52 -1.40
N ASP A 189 -19.61 40.85 -1.33
CA ASP A 189 -19.92 41.71 -2.47
C ASP A 189 -18.66 42.39 -3.00
N LEU A 190 -18.37 42.20 -4.29
CA LEU A 190 -17.38 43.00 -5.01
C LEU A 190 -18.07 43.91 -6.02
N THR A 191 -17.83 45.21 -5.93
CA THR A 191 -18.31 46.22 -6.87
C THR A 191 -17.15 46.85 -7.62
N GLU A 192 -17.15 46.72 -8.95
CA GLU A 192 -16.20 47.37 -9.85
C GLU A 192 -16.83 48.62 -10.47
N LEU A 193 -16.09 49.73 -10.43
CA LEU A 193 -16.49 51.01 -11.01
C LEU A 193 -15.61 51.34 -12.21
N LEU A 194 -16.23 51.41 -13.39
CA LEU A 194 -15.54 51.75 -14.64
C LEU A 194 -15.54 53.27 -14.89
N PRO A 195 -14.39 53.88 -15.21
CA PRO A 195 -14.33 55.29 -15.54
C PRO A 195 -15.04 55.59 -16.87
N SER A 196 -15.53 56.82 -17.05
CA SER A 196 -16.39 57.21 -18.18
C SER A 196 -15.77 57.11 -19.58
N LYS A 197 -14.50 56.73 -19.69
CA LYS A 197 -13.74 56.54 -20.95
C LYS A 197 -13.36 55.07 -21.19
N MET A 198 -13.97 54.16 -20.45
CA MET A 198 -13.78 52.72 -20.56
C MET A 198 -15.15 52.06 -20.66
N ALA A 199 -15.38 51.28 -21.70
CA ALA A 199 -16.65 50.60 -21.93
C ALA A 199 -16.51 49.11 -21.65
N TYR A 200 -17.28 48.58 -20.70
CA TYR A 200 -17.40 47.14 -20.49
C TYR A 200 -17.86 46.44 -21.78
N LEU A 201 -17.29 45.27 -22.08
CA LEU A 201 -17.77 44.40 -23.15
C LEU A 201 -18.82 43.43 -22.58
N PRO A 202 -20.12 43.57 -22.92
CA PRO A 202 -21.19 42.76 -22.33
C PRO A 202 -20.99 41.24 -22.48
N GLY A 203 -21.30 40.49 -21.43
CA GLY A 203 -21.13 39.04 -21.38
C GLY A 203 -19.67 38.56 -21.30
N SER A 204 -18.72 39.45 -21.04
CA SER A 204 -17.31 39.09 -20.84
C SER A 204 -16.91 38.94 -19.37
N ALA A 205 -17.82 39.21 -18.44
CA ALA A 205 -17.56 39.08 -17.01
C ALA A 205 -17.74 37.63 -16.60
N GLU A 206 -16.74 37.07 -15.92
CA GLU A 206 -16.73 35.66 -15.54
C GLU A 206 -16.00 35.45 -14.20
N ILE A 207 -16.42 34.42 -13.48
CA ILE A 207 -15.72 33.87 -12.32
C ILE A 207 -14.81 32.77 -12.86
N LEU A 208 -13.50 33.03 -12.91
CA LEU A 208 -12.51 32.07 -13.43
C LEU A 208 -12.15 31.00 -12.40
N SER A 209 -12.18 31.38 -11.12
CA SER A 209 -11.92 30.51 -9.98
C SER A 209 -12.62 31.12 -8.79
N GLY A 210 -13.35 30.34 -8.00
CA GLY A 210 -14.07 30.88 -6.85
C GLY A 210 -15.23 29.99 -6.44
N PRO A 211 -15.87 30.30 -5.31
CA PRO A 211 -17.17 29.72 -4.98
C PRO A 211 -18.21 30.13 -6.03
N ASP A 212 -19.33 29.40 -6.08
CA ASP A 212 -20.46 29.79 -6.91
C ASP A 212 -20.91 31.21 -6.51
N GLY A 213 -21.14 32.05 -7.51
CA GLY A 213 -21.44 33.46 -7.29
C GLY A 213 -22.27 34.06 -8.41
N GLU A 214 -23.01 35.10 -8.09
CA GLU A 214 -23.85 35.82 -9.03
C GLU A 214 -23.10 37.01 -9.64
N ILE A 215 -23.32 37.25 -10.94
CA ILE A 215 -22.75 38.40 -11.67
C ILE A 215 -23.89 39.32 -12.09
N ILE A 216 -23.83 40.57 -11.67
CA ILE A 216 -24.77 41.62 -12.08
C ILE A 216 -24.04 42.59 -13.01
N GLU A 217 -24.37 42.51 -14.30
CA GLU A 217 -23.75 43.34 -15.34
C GLU A 217 -24.49 44.66 -15.55
N GLY A 218 -23.82 45.78 -15.31
CA GLY A 218 -24.28 47.14 -15.63
C GLY A 218 -23.37 47.84 -16.65
N THR A 219 -23.88 48.88 -17.31
CA THR A 219 -23.09 49.63 -18.33
C THR A 219 -21.97 50.48 -17.74
N SER A 220 -21.95 50.71 -16.43
CA SER A 220 -20.97 51.55 -15.72
C SER A 220 -20.50 50.99 -14.37
N HIS A 221 -21.06 49.85 -13.93
CA HIS A 221 -20.66 49.13 -12.72
C HIS A 221 -20.88 47.63 -12.95
N LEU A 222 -19.96 46.81 -12.46
CA LEU A 222 -20.08 45.35 -12.42
C LEU A 222 -20.10 44.92 -10.97
N MET A 223 -20.95 43.97 -10.62
CA MET A 223 -21.01 43.43 -9.27
C MET A 223 -20.91 41.91 -9.29
N TRP A 224 -20.15 41.36 -8.36
CA TRP A 224 -20.09 39.94 -8.05
C TRP A 224 -20.53 39.73 -6.61
N HIS A 225 -21.39 38.75 -6.39
CA HIS A 225 -21.86 38.34 -5.07
C HIS A 225 -21.51 36.88 -4.82
N PHE A 226 -21.00 36.57 -3.63
CA PHE A 226 -20.78 35.21 -3.15
C PHE A 226 -21.40 35.04 -1.77
N ASP A 227 -22.16 33.96 -1.57
CA ASP A 227 -22.75 33.63 -0.27
C ASP A 227 -21.67 33.48 0.82
N ALA A 228 -20.54 32.85 0.46
CA ALA A 228 -19.40 32.66 1.34
C ALA A 228 -18.09 32.48 0.58
N VAL A 229 -17.00 33.01 1.15
CA VAL A 229 -15.62 32.74 0.77
C VAL A 229 -14.92 32.15 2.00
N ASP A 230 -14.56 30.87 1.92
CA ASP A 230 -13.92 30.09 2.99
C ASP A 230 -12.39 30.35 3.10
N PRO A 231 -11.75 30.20 4.29
CA PRO A 231 -10.32 30.43 4.49
C PRO A 231 -9.39 29.62 3.59
N SER A 232 -9.87 28.54 2.96
CA SER A 232 -9.12 27.82 1.94
C SER A 232 -8.80 28.67 0.71
N TRP A 233 -9.52 29.77 0.47
CA TRP A 233 -9.16 30.79 -0.52
C TRP A 233 -8.06 31.74 0.00
N ALA A 234 -6.97 31.15 0.55
CA ALA A 234 -5.76 31.83 1.00
C ALA A 234 -4.52 31.38 0.19
N ASP A 235 -3.42 32.14 0.30
CA ASP A 235 -2.13 31.88 -0.33
C ASP A 235 -2.19 31.64 -1.85
N ALA A 236 -2.07 30.38 -2.30
CA ALA A 236 -2.04 29.98 -3.70
C ALA A 236 -3.45 29.82 -4.30
N LYS A 237 -4.50 29.67 -3.48
CA LYS A 237 -5.89 29.54 -3.92
C LYS A 237 -6.60 30.87 -3.69
N LYS A 238 -7.13 31.47 -4.76
CA LYS A 238 -7.77 32.79 -4.74
C LYS A 238 -9.05 32.74 -5.55
N VAL A 239 -10.05 33.54 -5.18
CA VAL A 239 -11.19 33.79 -6.06
C VAL A 239 -10.80 34.85 -7.07
N ILE A 240 -11.14 34.61 -8.33
CA ILE A 240 -10.60 35.29 -9.50
C ILE A 240 -11.72 35.60 -10.43
N LEU A 241 -11.84 36.90 -10.66
CA LEU A 241 -12.86 37.48 -11.50
C LEU A 241 -12.15 38.08 -12.71
N SER A 242 -12.74 37.92 -13.88
CA SER A 242 -12.20 38.49 -15.11
C SER A 242 -13.30 39.20 -15.88
N TYR A 243 -12.96 40.32 -16.51
CA TYR A 243 -13.82 40.96 -17.49
C TYR A 243 -13.01 41.71 -18.54
N ARG A 244 -13.64 42.02 -19.68
CA ARG A 244 -13.01 42.79 -20.76
C ARG A 244 -13.64 44.17 -20.85
N ALA A 245 -12.80 45.18 -21.05
CA ALA A 245 -13.25 46.55 -21.25
C ALA A 245 -12.45 47.27 -22.34
N ILE A 246 -13.11 48.11 -23.12
CA ILE A 246 -12.54 48.81 -24.28
C ILE A 246 -12.15 50.24 -23.86
N PRO A 247 -10.86 50.61 -23.94
CA PRO A 247 -10.42 51.97 -23.66
C PRO A 247 -10.71 52.90 -24.85
N GLU A 248 -11.31 54.08 -24.60
CA GLU A 248 -11.79 54.96 -25.67
C GLU A 248 -10.67 55.82 -26.31
N ASN A 249 -9.50 56.00 -25.66
CA ASN A 249 -8.29 56.65 -26.23
C ASN A 249 -7.03 56.48 -25.33
N GLN A 250 -5.88 56.12 -25.92
CA GLN A 250 -4.62 55.77 -25.22
C GLN A 250 -3.84 56.94 -24.54
N SER A 251 -4.47 58.05 -24.11
CA SER A 251 -3.69 59.21 -23.58
C SER A 251 -4.11 59.84 -22.26
N ASN A 252 -4.93 59.19 -21.41
CA ASN A 252 -4.93 59.58 -19.99
C ASN A 252 -5.32 58.43 -19.04
N SER A 253 -4.48 58.26 -18.02
CA SER A 253 -4.48 57.20 -17.01
C SER A 253 -5.61 57.37 -15.96
N GLN A 254 -6.86 57.05 -16.32
CA GLN A 254 -7.88 56.74 -15.32
C GLN A 254 -8.14 55.24 -15.32
N ARG A 255 -7.93 54.60 -14.17
CA ARG A 255 -8.02 53.16 -13.99
C ARG A 255 -9.37 52.77 -13.37
N PRO A 256 -9.90 51.58 -13.66
CA PRO A 256 -11.01 51.01 -12.90
C PRO A 256 -10.63 50.83 -11.43
N SER A 257 -11.62 50.89 -10.53
CA SER A 257 -11.46 50.77 -9.08
C SER A 257 -12.53 49.84 -8.51
N ALA A 258 -12.13 48.90 -7.66
CA ALA A 258 -13.00 47.89 -7.09
C ALA A 258 -13.06 48.00 -5.56
N ILE A 259 -14.26 47.82 -5.02
CA ILE A 259 -14.54 47.79 -3.59
C ILE A 259 -15.09 46.41 -3.25
N LEU A 260 -14.48 45.75 -2.28
CA LEU A 260 -14.92 44.49 -1.70
C LEU A 260 -15.54 44.74 -0.33
N SER A 261 -16.65 44.08 -0.02
CA SER A 261 -17.25 44.06 1.33
C SER A 261 -17.74 42.67 1.70
N TRP A 262 -17.68 42.33 2.99
CA TRP A 262 -18.14 41.03 3.52
C TRP A 262 -18.59 41.16 4.97
N THR A 263 -19.30 40.17 5.47
CA THR A 263 -19.82 40.03 6.83
C THR A 263 -19.16 38.85 7.56
N SER A 264 -19.25 38.85 8.89
CA SER A 264 -18.73 37.77 9.72
C SER A 264 -19.65 36.55 9.79
N ALA A 265 -20.94 36.69 9.50
CA ALA A 265 -21.93 35.62 9.42
C ALA A 265 -22.70 35.76 8.11
N ALA A 266 -23.43 34.75 7.65
CA ALA A 266 -24.30 34.95 6.49
C ALA A 266 -25.77 35.04 6.84
N GLY A 267 -26.50 35.65 5.90
CA GLY A 267 -27.88 36.06 6.06
C GLY A 267 -27.98 37.42 6.73
N ASP A 268 -29.18 38.01 6.69
CA ASP A 268 -29.42 39.35 7.24
C ASP A 268 -29.43 39.35 8.79
N ASP A 269 -28.25 39.40 9.41
CA ASP A 269 -28.12 39.61 10.86
C ASP A 269 -27.77 41.06 11.19
N PRO A 270 -28.68 41.83 11.84
CA PRO A 270 -28.38 43.20 12.24
C PRO A 270 -27.24 43.34 13.25
N ASN A 271 -26.78 42.25 13.87
CA ASN A 271 -25.71 42.23 14.87
C ASN A 271 -24.39 41.63 14.35
N GLU A 272 -24.21 41.46 13.04
CA GLU A 272 -22.95 40.97 12.48
C GLU A 272 -21.97 42.10 12.14
N ARG A 273 -20.67 41.79 12.06
CA ARG A 273 -19.65 42.76 11.72
C ARG A 273 -19.41 42.80 10.21
N LYS A 274 -19.42 44.02 9.64
CA LYS A 274 -19.16 44.27 8.21
C LYS A 274 -17.75 44.85 7.97
N TYR A 275 -17.06 44.34 6.96
CA TYR A 275 -15.69 44.66 6.58
C TYR A 275 -15.60 45.17 5.14
N PHE A 276 -14.50 45.87 4.80
CA PHE A 276 -14.28 46.45 3.47
C PHE A 276 -12.80 46.41 3.06
N ALA A 277 -12.51 46.21 1.77
CA ALA A 277 -11.19 46.32 1.15
C ALA A 277 -11.26 47.03 -0.23
N SER A 278 -10.18 47.71 -0.63
CA SER A 278 -10.04 48.37 -1.95
C SER A 278 -8.71 48.02 -2.63
N ASP A 279 -8.66 48.14 -3.95
CA ASP A 279 -7.52 47.80 -4.79
C ASP A 279 -6.56 48.99 -5.04
N ASP A 280 -5.79 49.40 -4.04
CA ASP A 280 -4.81 50.48 -4.21
C ASP A 280 -3.62 50.01 -5.07
N GLY A 281 -3.65 50.36 -6.36
CA GLY A 281 -2.78 49.77 -7.39
C GLY A 281 -1.29 50.10 -7.32
N GLU A 282 -0.46 49.05 -7.46
CA GLU A 282 0.94 49.11 -7.88
C GLU A 282 1.28 48.04 -8.95
N GLY A 283 1.86 48.50 -10.08
CA GLY A 283 2.79 47.75 -10.96
C GLY A 283 2.28 46.66 -11.94
N PRO A 284 2.65 46.68 -13.24
CA PRO A 284 2.21 45.68 -14.23
C PRO A 284 3.09 44.42 -14.21
N ILE A 285 2.49 43.25 -14.44
CA ILE A 285 3.20 42.04 -14.88
C ILE A 285 2.78 41.79 -16.34
N SER A 286 3.73 41.97 -17.26
CA SER A 286 3.58 41.63 -18.68
C SER A 286 3.37 40.13 -18.83
N GLN A 287 2.36 39.72 -19.60
CA GLN A 287 2.20 38.35 -20.07
C GLN A 287 3.41 37.89 -20.87
N SER A 288 3.82 36.63 -20.67
CA SER A 288 4.20 35.77 -21.78
C SER A 288 3.46 34.44 -21.66
N ASP A 289 2.78 34.03 -22.74
CA ASP A 289 2.13 32.74 -23.02
C ASP A 289 2.25 31.64 -21.94
N GLN A 290 1.14 31.12 -21.40
CA GLN A 290 1.15 29.79 -20.74
C GLN A 290 1.04 28.69 -21.80
N GLU A 291 1.99 27.75 -21.83
CA GLU A 291 1.91 26.57 -22.68
C GLU A 291 1.94 25.31 -21.80
N LEU A 292 0.76 24.94 -21.29
CA LEU A 292 0.55 23.69 -20.55
C LEU A 292 0.52 22.50 -21.52
N ALA A 293 1.42 21.55 -21.30
CA ALA A 293 1.47 20.29 -22.02
C ALA A 293 1.07 19.15 -21.08
N ILE A 294 0.18 18.26 -21.52
CA ILE A 294 -0.12 16.99 -20.86
C ILE A 294 0.29 15.81 -21.74
N ALA A 295 0.74 14.74 -21.12
CA ALA A 295 1.05 13.47 -21.73
C ALA A 295 0.48 12.36 -20.83
N MET A 296 -0.11 11.35 -21.45
CA MET A 296 -0.59 10.14 -20.77
C MET A 296 0.16 8.98 -21.38
N ILE A 297 0.86 8.23 -20.55
CA ILE A 297 1.56 7.01 -20.95
C ILE A 297 1.07 5.85 -20.09
N ASP A 298 1.11 4.65 -20.66
CA ASP A 298 0.63 3.42 -20.06
C ASP A 298 1.76 2.41 -19.88
N ASP A 299 1.69 1.63 -18.80
CA ASP A 299 2.60 0.51 -18.52
C ASP A 299 1.86 -0.59 -17.75
N PRO A 300 1.95 -1.87 -18.18
CA PRO A 300 2.66 -2.35 -19.36
C PRO A 300 1.88 -2.10 -20.67
N ASP A 301 2.60 -1.79 -21.75
CA ASP A 301 2.08 -1.85 -23.13
C ASP A 301 3.00 -2.77 -23.98
N PRO A 302 2.55 -3.99 -24.34
CA PRO A 302 1.19 -4.50 -24.21
C PRO A 302 0.86 -5.14 -22.83
N VAL A 303 -0.43 -5.14 -22.46
CA VAL A 303 -0.96 -5.66 -21.18
C VAL A 303 -1.71 -6.99 -21.34
N LEU A 304 -1.61 -7.89 -20.35
CA LEU A 304 -2.39 -9.14 -20.32
C LEU A 304 -3.83 -8.88 -19.84
N PRO A 305 -4.85 -9.62 -20.34
CA PRO A 305 -6.19 -9.61 -19.77
C PRO A 305 -6.17 -9.95 -18.27
N GLY A 306 -6.93 -9.23 -17.44
CA GLY A 306 -6.91 -9.38 -15.99
C GLY A 306 -5.69 -8.75 -15.30
N GLY A 307 -4.71 -8.28 -16.07
CA GLY A 307 -3.52 -7.58 -15.60
C GLY A 307 -3.85 -6.19 -15.04
N ILE A 308 -2.88 -5.63 -14.31
CA ILE A 308 -2.93 -4.23 -13.87
C ILE A 308 -2.26 -3.39 -14.95
N LEU A 309 -2.99 -2.38 -15.43
CA LEU A 309 -2.50 -1.36 -16.35
C LEU A 309 -2.35 -0.06 -15.57
N ASN A 310 -1.19 0.56 -15.62
CA ASN A 310 -0.93 1.82 -14.96
C ASN A 310 -0.86 2.95 -15.98
N TYR A 311 -1.59 4.03 -15.74
CA TYR A 311 -1.45 5.27 -16.49
C TYR A 311 -0.61 6.27 -15.69
N THR A 312 0.44 6.79 -16.31
CA THR A 312 1.22 7.93 -15.81
C THR A 312 0.82 9.16 -16.63
N VAL A 313 0.10 10.08 -16.00
CA VAL A 313 -0.30 11.35 -16.59
C VAL A 313 0.69 12.42 -16.14
N ASN A 314 1.57 12.83 -17.04
CA ASN A 314 2.53 13.89 -16.82
C ASN A 314 1.98 15.21 -17.37
N TYR A 315 2.08 16.28 -16.61
CA TYR A 315 1.78 17.62 -17.09
C TYR A 315 2.93 18.57 -16.80
N ARG A 316 3.15 19.54 -17.68
CA ARG A 316 4.24 20.52 -17.56
C ARG A 316 3.82 21.87 -18.10
N ASN A 317 4.27 22.92 -17.43
CA ASN A 317 4.18 24.28 -17.93
C ASN A 317 5.48 24.65 -18.68
N SER A 318 5.39 24.93 -19.97
CA SER A 318 6.56 25.17 -20.84
C SER A 318 6.98 26.64 -20.94
N LYS A 319 6.24 27.57 -20.32
CA LYS A 319 6.48 29.03 -20.38
C LYS A 319 6.22 29.69 -19.00
N ASP A 320 5.77 30.96 -18.90
CA ASP A 320 5.58 31.64 -17.59
C ASP A 320 4.57 30.92 -16.69
N SER A 321 4.53 31.27 -15.39
CA SER A 321 3.75 30.63 -14.33
C SER A 321 2.34 30.22 -14.80
N ALA A 322 2.04 28.92 -14.76
CA ALA A 322 0.73 28.37 -15.06
C ALA A 322 -0.04 28.29 -13.76
N ILE A 323 -0.98 29.20 -13.58
CA ILE A 323 -1.68 29.39 -12.33
C ILE A 323 -3.01 28.61 -12.43
N TRP A 324 -3.33 27.78 -11.43
CA TRP A 324 -4.56 26.94 -11.35
C TRP A 324 -4.81 25.91 -12.47
N ALA A 325 -3.89 24.97 -12.67
CA ALA A 325 -4.15 23.85 -13.58
C ALA A 325 -5.10 22.80 -12.95
N MET A 326 -5.98 22.20 -13.76
CA MET A 326 -6.84 21.06 -13.39
C MET A 326 -6.65 19.92 -14.38
N ALA A 327 -6.45 18.69 -13.89
CA ALA A 327 -6.30 17.49 -14.72
C ALA A 327 -7.54 16.58 -14.61
N HIS A 328 -8.01 16.05 -15.75
CA HIS A 328 -9.15 15.12 -15.83
C HIS A 328 -8.82 13.93 -16.72
N VAL A 329 -9.10 12.71 -16.25
CA VAL A 329 -8.81 11.45 -16.93
C VAL A 329 -10.09 10.63 -17.12
N ILE A 330 -10.29 10.14 -18.33
CA ILE A 330 -11.42 9.29 -18.73
C ILE A 330 -10.87 7.93 -19.16
N TYR A 331 -11.28 6.87 -18.48
CA TYR A 331 -10.80 5.50 -18.72
C TYR A 331 -11.55 4.76 -19.83
N ASP A 332 -10.88 3.81 -20.48
CA ASP A 332 -11.52 2.84 -21.38
C ASP A 332 -12.58 1.99 -20.63
N ARG A 333 -13.68 1.65 -21.29
CA ARG A 333 -14.76 0.82 -20.70
C ARG A 333 -14.32 -0.58 -20.25
N ASN A 334 -13.21 -1.10 -20.77
CA ASN A 334 -12.67 -2.42 -20.45
C ASN A 334 -11.64 -2.38 -19.31
N VAL A 335 -11.49 -1.25 -18.61
CA VAL A 335 -10.67 -1.15 -17.39
C VAL A 335 -11.49 -0.62 -16.22
N SER A 336 -11.10 -0.96 -14.99
CA SER A 336 -11.72 -0.45 -13.76
C SER A 336 -10.68 0.22 -12.86
N PHE A 337 -10.98 1.40 -12.32
CA PHE A 337 -10.10 2.13 -11.39
C PHE A 337 -9.76 1.28 -10.15
N LEU A 338 -8.49 1.31 -9.73
CA LEU A 338 -8.04 0.69 -8.48
C LEU A 338 -7.54 1.75 -7.49
N SER A 339 -6.63 2.61 -7.92
CA SER A 339 -6.01 3.63 -7.08
C SER A 339 -5.28 4.67 -7.93
N ALA A 340 -5.02 5.85 -7.36
CA ALA A 340 -4.08 6.81 -7.95
C ALA A 340 -3.24 7.51 -6.87
N SER A 341 -2.07 8.02 -7.29
CA SER A 341 -1.16 8.82 -6.48
C SER A 341 -0.68 10.02 -7.31
N PRO A 342 -1.00 11.27 -6.92
CA PRO A 342 -1.85 11.63 -5.78
C PRO A 342 -3.28 11.06 -5.92
N PRO A 343 -4.02 10.85 -4.81
CA PRO A 343 -5.41 10.43 -4.89
C PRO A 343 -6.24 11.46 -5.67
N PRO A 344 -7.29 11.04 -6.40
CA PRO A 344 -8.18 11.97 -7.09
C PRO A 344 -8.95 12.84 -6.09
N ASP A 345 -9.49 13.95 -6.58
CA ASP A 345 -10.34 14.85 -5.82
C ASP A 345 -11.54 14.07 -5.25
N THR A 346 -11.89 14.36 -3.99
CA THR A 346 -12.88 13.62 -3.21
C THR A 346 -14.19 13.43 -3.98
N GLY A 347 -14.65 12.17 -4.09
CA GLY A 347 -15.88 11.81 -4.81
C GLY A 347 -15.70 11.56 -6.31
N THR A 348 -14.47 11.63 -6.83
CA THR A 348 -14.14 11.32 -8.23
C THR A 348 -13.15 10.16 -8.35
N GLU A 349 -13.11 9.50 -9.51
CA GLU A 349 -12.11 8.47 -9.84
C GLU A 349 -11.06 8.97 -10.85
N GLY A 350 -11.14 10.23 -11.30
CA GLY A 350 -10.40 10.73 -12.46
C GLY A 350 -10.14 12.23 -12.51
N GLN A 351 -10.36 13.01 -11.45
CA GLN A 351 -10.11 14.45 -11.43
C GLN A 351 -9.05 14.83 -10.39
N TRP A 352 -8.18 15.79 -10.72
CA TRP A 352 -7.14 16.31 -9.85
C TRP A 352 -7.01 17.83 -9.97
N THR A 353 -7.10 18.50 -8.84
CA THR A 353 -6.78 19.92 -8.73
C THR A 353 -5.27 20.09 -8.54
N VAL A 354 -4.57 20.52 -9.60
CA VAL A 354 -3.10 20.58 -9.65
C VAL A 354 -2.54 21.88 -9.05
N GLY A 355 -3.27 23.00 -9.17
CA GLY A 355 -2.84 24.29 -8.63
C GLY A 355 -1.76 24.98 -9.48
N ASP A 356 -0.95 25.81 -8.84
CA ASP A 356 0.04 26.65 -9.52
C ASP A 356 1.27 25.84 -9.91
N ILE A 357 1.50 25.75 -11.21
CA ILE A 357 2.70 25.16 -11.79
C ILE A 357 3.65 26.31 -12.14
N SER A 358 4.72 26.43 -11.37
CA SER A 358 5.80 27.40 -11.62
C SER A 358 6.31 27.35 -13.06
N PRO A 359 6.96 28.40 -13.60
CA PRO A 359 7.57 28.33 -14.92
C PRO A 359 8.49 27.12 -15.04
N GLN A 360 8.41 26.35 -16.13
CA GLN A 360 9.10 25.06 -16.34
C GLN A 360 8.70 23.91 -15.38
N GLY A 361 7.79 24.16 -14.43
CA GLY A 361 7.30 23.19 -13.44
C GLY A 361 6.47 22.08 -14.08
N SER A 362 6.48 20.91 -13.45
CA SER A 362 5.78 19.72 -13.92
C SER A 362 5.29 18.88 -12.75
N GLY A 363 4.25 18.08 -12.99
CA GLY A 363 3.79 17.07 -12.05
C GLY A 363 3.33 15.81 -12.75
N THR A 364 3.05 14.79 -11.94
CA THR A 364 2.72 13.44 -12.40
C THR A 364 1.59 12.88 -11.57
N ILE A 365 0.59 12.30 -12.23
CA ILE A 365 -0.49 11.52 -11.63
C ILE A 365 -0.32 10.08 -12.08
N ASN A 366 -0.08 9.18 -11.13
CA ASN A 366 0.02 7.75 -11.37
C ASN A 366 -1.32 7.11 -11.05
N ILE A 367 -1.90 6.38 -11.99
CA ILE A 367 -3.20 5.72 -11.87
C ILE A 367 -2.98 4.24 -12.12
N SER A 368 -3.57 3.39 -11.30
CA SER A 368 -3.65 1.94 -11.53
C SER A 368 -5.09 1.56 -11.84
N VAL A 369 -5.28 0.85 -12.96
CA VAL A 369 -6.56 0.25 -13.36
C VAL A 369 -6.40 -1.26 -13.58
N ARG A 370 -7.47 -2.02 -13.44
CA ARG A 370 -7.50 -3.46 -13.77
C ARG A 370 -8.12 -3.65 -15.15
N VAL A 371 -7.43 -4.36 -16.04
CA VAL A 371 -7.97 -4.76 -17.35
C VAL A 371 -8.99 -5.89 -17.16
N ASN A 372 -10.14 -5.80 -17.82
CA ASN A 372 -11.16 -6.84 -17.78
C ASN A 372 -10.56 -8.19 -18.24
N PRO A 373 -10.68 -9.29 -17.47
CA PRO A 373 -10.19 -10.61 -17.87
C PRO A 373 -10.76 -11.14 -19.20
N SER A 374 -11.90 -10.60 -19.66
CA SER A 374 -12.51 -10.95 -20.95
C SER A 374 -12.08 -10.03 -22.11
N ALA A 375 -11.10 -9.14 -21.90
CA ALA A 375 -10.58 -8.27 -22.97
C ALA A 375 -9.90 -9.11 -24.08
N PRO A 376 -10.30 -8.97 -25.36
CA PRO A 376 -9.72 -9.75 -26.46
C PRO A 376 -8.24 -9.42 -26.68
N GLY A 377 -7.40 -10.45 -26.88
CA GLY A 377 -6.01 -10.26 -27.33
C GLY A 377 -5.95 -9.52 -28.66
N GLY A 378 -5.03 -8.56 -28.78
CA GLY A 378 -4.88 -7.67 -29.93
C GLY A 378 -5.84 -6.46 -29.96
N SER A 379 -6.78 -6.34 -29.01
CA SER A 379 -7.59 -5.13 -28.87
C SER A 379 -6.77 -3.96 -28.30
N GLU A 380 -7.21 -2.73 -28.59
CA GLU A 380 -6.56 -1.50 -28.15
C GLU A 380 -7.45 -0.82 -27.10
N LEU A 381 -6.92 -0.60 -25.89
CA LEU A 381 -7.58 0.14 -24.81
C LEU A 381 -7.23 1.62 -24.95
N VAL A 382 -8.23 2.49 -24.99
CA VAL A 382 -8.02 3.93 -25.21
C VAL A 382 -8.53 4.75 -24.03
N SER A 383 -7.61 5.41 -23.32
CA SER A 383 -7.92 6.32 -22.21
C SER A 383 -7.42 7.74 -22.52
N HIS A 384 -8.08 8.74 -21.97
CA HIS A 384 -7.86 10.17 -22.25
C HIS A 384 -7.48 10.95 -21.00
N ALA A 385 -6.58 11.91 -21.11
CA ALA A 385 -6.25 12.87 -20.06
C ALA A 385 -6.28 14.30 -20.60
N GLN A 386 -6.76 15.26 -19.81
CA GLN A 386 -6.85 16.68 -20.17
C GLN A 386 -6.29 17.54 -19.04
N ILE A 387 -5.58 18.62 -19.36
CA ILE A 387 -5.20 19.65 -18.38
C ILE A 387 -5.55 21.05 -18.87
N GLY A 388 -6.23 21.82 -18.02
CA GLY A 388 -6.72 23.17 -18.39
C GLY A 388 -7.70 23.15 -19.57
N SER A 389 -7.83 24.29 -20.27
CA SER A 389 -8.88 24.52 -21.27
C SER A 389 -8.58 24.00 -22.69
N SER A 390 -7.34 23.59 -22.99
CA SER A 390 -6.95 23.27 -24.37
C SER A 390 -5.97 22.10 -24.57
N SER A 391 -5.37 21.54 -23.51
CA SER A 391 -4.32 20.53 -23.62
C SER A 391 -4.85 19.13 -23.29
N ALA A 392 -4.77 18.19 -24.22
CA ALA A 392 -5.25 16.82 -24.05
C ALA A 392 -4.26 15.78 -24.59
N ALA A 393 -4.18 14.64 -23.92
CA ALA A 393 -3.39 13.48 -24.28
C ALA A 393 -4.26 12.22 -24.29
N LEU A 394 -3.85 11.25 -25.08
CA LEU A 394 -4.48 9.93 -25.11
C LEU A 394 -3.39 8.87 -25.00
N SER A 395 -3.74 7.76 -24.34
CA SER A 395 -2.93 6.55 -24.24
C SER A 395 -3.67 5.40 -24.92
N ARG A 396 -2.91 4.55 -25.61
CA ARG A 396 -3.40 3.41 -26.39
C ARG A 396 -2.60 2.19 -25.99
N THR A 397 -3.20 1.30 -25.21
CA THR A 397 -2.56 0.06 -24.76
C THR A 397 -3.01 -1.10 -25.61
N LYS A 398 -2.07 -1.88 -26.15
CA LYS A 398 -2.41 -3.17 -26.77
C LYS A 398 -2.61 -4.22 -25.70
N VAL A 399 -3.67 -5.01 -25.82
CA VAL A 399 -3.80 -6.22 -25.03
C VAL A 399 -2.95 -7.31 -25.69
N ILE A 400 -1.87 -7.77 -25.05
CA ILE A 400 -1.12 -8.94 -25.54
C ILE A 400 -1.90 -10.17 -25.13
N GLY A 401 -2.21 -11.00 -26.11
CA GLY A 401 -2.80 -12.27 -25.81
C GLY A 401 -1.72 -13.32 -25.54
N SER A 402 -2.10 -14.42 -24.91
CA SER A 402 -1.27 -15.63 -24.82
C SER A 402 -2.15 -16.85 -25.05
N SER A 403 -1.61 -17.95 -25.57
CA SER A 403 -2.30 -19.24 -25.52
C SER A 403 -2.01 -19.91 -24.17
N ALA A 404 -3.05 -20.35 -23.47
CA ALA A 404 -2.94 -21.01 -22.18
C ALA A 404 -3.78 -22.28 -22.22
N LEU A 405 -3.13 -23.42 -22.47
CA LEU A 405 -3.80 -24.70 -22.57
C LEU A 405 -3.93 -25.35 -21.20
N VAL A 406 -5.15 -25.77 -20.89
CA VAL A 406 -5.48 -26.57 -19.71
C VAL A 406 -6.06 -27.90 -20.19
N ILE A 407 -5.70 -28.98 -19.50
CA ILE A 407 -6.28 -30.31 -19.72
C ILE A 407 -6.70 -30.90 -18.39
N GLU A 408 -7.86 -31.51 -18.37
CA GLU A 408 -8.42 -32.25 -17.25
C GLU A 408 -8.82 -33.65 -17.71
N ASN A 409 -8.61 -34.65 -16.86
CA ASN A 409 -9.06 -36.02 -17.12
C ASN A 409 -10.01 -36.46 -16.01
N ASN A 410 -11.12 -37.09 -16.39
CA ASN A 410 -12.09 -37.63 -15.46
C ASN A 410 -12.37 -39.11 -15.75
N ALA A 411 -12.19 -39.97 -14.77
CA ALA A 411 -12.56 -41.38 -14.85
C ALA A 411 -14.04 -41.57 -14.46
N SER A 412 -14.71 -42.55 -15.07
CA SER A 412 -16.11 -42.89 -14.78
C SER A 412 -16.35 -43.32 -13.33
N SER A 413 -15.29 -43.76 -12.64
CA SER A 413 -15.30 -44.14 -11.23
C SER A 413 -13.90 -43.93 -10.65
N PRO A 414 -13.77 -43.42 -9.41
CA PRO A 414 -12.49 -43.32 -8.71
C PRO A 414 -11.97 -44.68 -8.20
N ILE A 415 -12.78 -45.73 -8.30
CA ILE A 415 -12.45 -47.11 -7.95
C ILE A 415 -12.67 -48.06 -9.14
N LEU A 416 -11.85 -49.11 -9.21
CA LEU A 416 -11.92 -50.15 -10.22
C LEU A 416 -11.78 -51.54 -9.57
N CYS A 417 -12.64 -52.47 -9.96
CA CYS A 417 -12.49 -53.87 -9.57
C CYS A 417 -11.71 -54.65 -10.65
N PRO A 418 -10.97 -55.71 -10.27
CA PRO A 418 -10.49 -56.70 -11.24
C PRO A 418 -11.62 -57.16 -12.18
N GLY A 419 -11.32 -57.26 -13.47
CA GLY A 419 -12.31 -57.57 -14.52
C GLY A 419 -13.21 -56.39 -14.94
N GLY A 420 -13.21 -55.26 -14.23
CA GLY A 420 -14.00 -54.06 -14.50
C GLY A 420 -13.42 -53.14 -15.60
N SER A 421 -14.20 -52.16 -16.04
CA SER A 421 -13.77 -51.16 -17.05
C SER A 421 -13.83 -49.73 -16.51
N LEU A 422 -12.89 -48.89 -16.96
CA LEU A 422 -12.90 -47.43 -16.77
C LEU A 422 -13.14 -46.73 -18.10
N ASN A 423 -14.01 -45.73 -18.08
CA ASN A 423 -14.08 -44.75 -19.15
C ASN A 423 -13.40 -43.48 -18.67
N TYR A 424 -12.43 -42.96 -19.41
CA TYR A 424 -11.83 -41.66 -19.16
C TYR A 424 -12.35 -40.63 -20.17
N THR A 425 -12.56 -39.43 -19.68
CA THR A 425 -12.96 -38.26 -20.47
C THR A 425 -11.89 -37.20 -20.26
N LEU A 426 -11.04 -36.98 -21.25
CA LEU A 426 -10.09 -35.87 -21.27
C LEU A 426 -10.75 -34.67 -21.95
N THR A 427 -10.73 -33.52 -21.27
CA THR A 427 -11.19 -32.25 -21.81
C THR A 427 -10.00 -31.29 -21.81
N PHE A 428 -9.66 -30.75 -22.97
CA PHE A 428 -8.62 -29.74 -23.10
C PHE A 428 -9.22 -28.44 -23.63
N LYS A 429 -8.76 -27.31 -23.13
CA LYS A 429 -9.31 -25.99 -23.42
C LYS A 429 -8.20 -24.96 -23.53
N ASN A 430 -8.40 -24.00 -24.43
CA ASN A 430 -7.59 -22.79 -24.44
C ASN A 430 -8.25 -21.73 -23.54
N GLU A 431 -7.65 -21.48 -22.39
CA GLU A 431 -8.03 -20.40 -21.47
C GLU A 431 -7.26 -19.10 -21.73
N GLY A 432 -6.34 -19.15 -22.68
CA GLY A 432 -5.62 -18.00 -23.16
C GLY A 432 -6.49 -17.06 -23.99
N SER A 433 -5.94 -15.89 -24.27
CA SER A 433 -6.54 -14.83 -25.08
C SER A 433 -6.08 -14.81 -26.54
N GLU A 434 -5.19 -15.72 -26.96
CA GLU A 434 -4.87 -16.00 -28.37
C GLU A 434 -5.18 -17.44 -28.77
N ASP A 435 -5.31 -17.68 -30.07
CA ASP A 435 -5.45 -19.01 -30.64
C ASP A 435 -4.26 -19.91 -30.29
N ALA A 436 -4.53 -21.12 -29.79
CA ALA A 436 -3.52 -22.16 -29.67
C ALA A 436 -3.42 -22.92 -31.00
N LEU A 437 -2.24 -22.89 -31.61
CA LEU A 437 -1.99 -23.53 -32.91
C LEU A 437 -1.44 -24.93 -32.76
N ASN A 438 -1.92 -25.84 -33.62
CA ASN A 438 -1.53 -27.24 -33.69
C ASN A 438 -1.50 -27.96 -32.34
N VAL A 439 -2.64 -27.93 -31.64
CA VAL A 439 -2.77 -28.56 -30.32
C VAL A 439 -2.64 -30.08 -30.42
N THR A 440 -1.83 -30.68 -29.56
CA THR A 440 -1.62 -32.13 -29.43
C THR A 440 -1.95 -32.60 -28.03
N VAL A 441 -2.38 -33.87 -27.92
CA VAL A 441 -2.66 -34.53 -26.63
C VAL A 441 -1.91 -35.85 -26.58
N THR A 442 -1.32 -36.14 -25.43
CA THR A 442 -0.64 -37.40 -25.11
C THR A 442 -1.28 -37.99 -23.85
N ASP A 443 -1.69 -39.26 -23.88
CA ASP A 443 -2.24 -40.01 -22.74
C ASP A 443 -1.49 -41.36 -22.63
N ILE A 444 -1.12 -41.75 -21.41
CA ILE A 444 -0.35 -42.94 -21.09
C ILE A 444 -1.16 -43.76 -20.09
N LEU A 445 -1.82 -44.80 -20.60
CA LEU A 445 -2.58 -45.75 -19.78
C LEU A 445 -1.63 -46.72 -19.10
N ASP A 446 -1.87 -46.98 -17.80
CA ASP A 446 -1.18 -47.99 -17.01
C ASP A 446 -1.05 -49.34 -17.74
N SER A 447 0.11 -49.98 -17.65
CA SER A 447 0.38 -51.27 -18.32
C SER A 447 -0.53 -52.42 -17.88
N ASN A 448 -1.17 -52.30 -16.71
CA ASN A 448 -2.15 -53.27 -16.21
C ASN A 448 -3.54 -53.15 -16.87
N LEU A 449 -3.78 -52.12 -17.69
CA LEU A 449 -5.04 -51.93 -18.40
C LEU A 449 -4.99 -52.53 -19.81
N GLN A 450 -6.00 -53.34 -20.13
CA GLN A 450 -6.33 -53.72 -21.49
C GLN A 450 -7.06 -52.57 -22.21
N PHE A 451 -6.52 -52.16 -23.36
CA PHE A 451 -7.08 -51.12 -24.20
C PHE A 451 -7.41 -51.67 -25.60
N ASP A 452 -8.62 -51.41 -26.10
CA ASP A 452 -9.04 -51.77 -27.46
C ASP A 452 -8.56 -50.70 -28.46
N GLU A 453 -7.53 -51.01 -29.24
CA GLU A 453 -6.90 -50.09 -30.19
C GLU A 453 -7.79 -49.69 -31.38
N VAL A 454 -8.92 -50.37 -31.59
CA VAL A 454 -9.85 -50.15 -32.71
C VAL A 454 -11.05 -49.32 -32.28
N ALA A 455 -11.69 -49.66 -31.17
CA ALA A 455 -12.94 -49.05 -30.71
C ALA A 455 -12.87 -48.44 -29.30
N GLY A 456 -11.71 -48.52 -28.63
CA GLY A 456 -11.52 -48.07 -27.25
C GLY A 456 -11.37 -46.56 -27.08
N CYS A 457 -11.36 -45.76 -28.15
CA CYS A 457 -11.28 -44.31 -28.02
C CYS A 457 -11.94 -43.54 -29.16
N THR A 458 -12.50 -42.37 -28.83
CA THR A 458 -13.13 -41.40 -29.73
C THR A 458 -12.68 -39.98 -29.37
N PRO A 459 -12.01 -39.23 -30.28
CA PRO A 459 -11.52 -39.63 -31.61
C PRO A 459 -10.40 -40.68 -31.54
N ARG A 460 -10.15 -41.40 -32.65
CA ARG A 460 -9.09 -42.43 -32.71
C ARG A 460 -7.70 -41.77 -32.62
N PRO A 461 -6.75 -42.31 -31.83
CA PRO A 461 -5.38 -41.81 -31.76
C PRO A 461 -4.68 -41.81 -33.12
N SER A 462 -3.84 -40.80 -33.38
CA SER A 462 -2.97 -40.75 -34.56
C SER A 462 -1.84 -41.78 -34.47
N ARG A 463 -1.36 -42.07 -33.26
CA ARG A 463 -0.31 -43.06 -32.99
C ARG A 463 -0.57 -43.79 -31.67
N ILE A 464 -0.27 -45.09 -31.64
CA ILE A 464 -0.33 -45.94 -30.45
C ILE A 464 0.99 -46.70 -30.34
N TRP A 465 1.61 -46.76 -29.17
CA TRP A 465 2.77 -47.62 -28.88
C TRP A 465 2.75 -48.09 -27.42
N ARG A 466 3.62 -49.05 -27.09
CA ARG A 466 3.73 -49.64 -25.75
C ARG A 466 5.19 -49.69 -25.31
N ASP A 467 5.44 -49.34 -24.07
CA ASP A 467 6.72 -49.46 -23.38
C ASP A 467 6.51 -49.79 -21.89
N ASP A 468 7.58 -49.70 -21.10
CA ASP A 468 7.55 -50.01 -19.66
C ASP A 468 6.67 -49.03 -18.85
N GLU A 469 6.34 -47.85 -19.38
CA GLU A 469 5.46 -46.87 -18.73
C GLU A 469 3.97 -47.16 -18.98
N GLY A 470 3.62 -47.87 -20.06
CA GLY A 470 2.24 -48.23 -20.37
C GLY A 470 1.88 -48.21 -21.86
N VAL A 471 0.59 -47.97 -22.14
CA VAL A 471 0.06 -47.80 -23.50
C VAL A 471 -0.05 -46.32 -23.80
N HIS A 472 0.77 -45.84 -24.73
CA HIS A 472 0.80 -44.44 -25.13
C HIS A 472 -0.16 -44.19 -26.29
N LEU A 473 -1.03 -43.20 -26.12
CA LEU A 473 -2.01 -42.72 -27.07
C LEU A 473 -1.67 -41.27 -27.42
N PHE A 474 -1.43 -41.00 -28.70
CA PHE A 474 -1.09 -39.66 -29.18
C PHE A 474 -2.09 -39.18 -30.23
N TRP A 475 -2.60 -37.97 -30.04
CA TRP A 475 -3.47 -37.27 -30.99
C TRP A 475 -2.80 -36.01 -31.50
N ASN A 476 -2.68 -35.91 -32.82
CA ASN A 476 -2.23 -34.71 -33.50
C ASN A 476 -3.41 -33.75 -33.76
N ALA A 477 -3.07 -32.51 -34.13
CA ALA A 477 -4.04 -31.44 -34.39
C ALA A 477 -5.06 -31.76 -35.50
N GLU A 478 -4.72 -32.64 -36.44
CA GLU A 478 -5.64 -33.05 -37.51
C GLU A 478 -6.71 -34.01 -36.98
N THR A 479 -6.33 -35.02 -36.20
CA THR A 479 -7.28 -35.97 -35.60
C THR A 479 -8.21 -35.33 -34.57
N LEU A 480 -7.75 -34.28 -33.89
CA LEU A 480 -8.53 -33.52 -32.91
C LEU A 480 -9.36 -32.40 -33.53
N GLY A 481 -9.12 -32.04 -34.80
CA GLY A 481 -9.70 -30.84 -35.40
C GLY A 481 -9.24 -29.54 -34.73
N SER A 482 -8.06 -29.54 -34.12
CA SER A 482 -7.52 -28.48 -33.25
C SER A 482 -6.28 -27.79 -33.86
N ARG A 483 -6.23 -27.67 -35.20
CA ARG A 483 -5.20 -26.86 -35.89
C ARG A 483 -5.17 -25.42 -35.39
N VAL A 484 -6.35 -24.89 -35.07
CA VAL A 484 -6.57 -23.63 -34.39
C VAL A 484 -7.58 -23.89 -33.28
N LEU A 485 -7.21 -23.67 -32.03
CA LEU A 485 -8.12 -23.75 -30.88
C LEU A 485 -8.27 -22.36 -30.28
N SER A 486 -9.38 -21.70 -30.56
CA SER A 486 -9.59 -20.30 -30.17
C SER A 486 -9.85 -20.12 -28.67
N PRO A 487 -9.66 -18.90 -28.12
CA PRO A 487 -9.96 -18.58 -26.73
C PRO A 487 -11.33 -19.09 -26.28
N GLY A 488 -11.37 -19.84 -25.18
CA GLY A 488 -12.58 -20.44 -24.62
C GLY A 488 -13.06 -21.73 -25.32
N GLN A 489 -12.51 -22.07 -26.49
CA GLN A 489 -12.83 -23.31 -27.18
C GLN A 489 -12.17 -24.51 -26.49
N PHE A 490 -12.87 -25.64 -26.48
CA PHE A 490 -12.39 -26.88 -25.89
C PHE A 490 -12.56 -28.06 -26.86
N GLY A 491 -11.78 -29.11 -26.63
CA GLY A 491 -11.91 -30.42 -27.26
C GLY A 491 -12.08 -31.52 -26.20
N LYS A 492 -12.57 -32.67 -26.65
CA LYS A 492 -12.89 -33.81 -25.78
C LYS A 492 -12.39 -35.12 -26.41
N ILE A 493 -11.82 -35.99 -25.57
CA ILE A 493 -11.42 -37.35 -25.91
C ILE A 493 -12.08 -38.29 -24.90
N ASP A 494 -12.82 -39.27 -25.39
CA ASP A 494 -13.43 -40.32 -24.57
C ASP A 494 -12.74 -41.65 -24.87
N LEU A 495 -12.18 -42.30 -23.84
CA LEU A 495 -11.45 -43.56 -23.95
C LEU A 495 -11.96 -44.59 -22.93
N ARG A 496 -11.83 -45.88 -23.26
CA ARG A 496 -12.28 -47.00 -22.44
C ARG A 496 -11.19 -48.05 -22.33
N ALA A 497 -10.87 -48.42 -21.09
CA ALA A 497 -9.88 -49.44 -20.76
C ALA A 497 -10.44 -50.42 -19.72
N ARG A 498 -9.89 -51.63 -19.64
CA ARG A 498 -10.36 -52.72 -18.77
C ARG A 498 -9.22 -53.29 -17.94
N LEU A 499 -9.43 -53.50 -16.65
CA LEU A 499 -8.50 -54.27 -15.81
C LEU A 499 -8.79 -55.77 -15.96
N GLU A 500 -7.75 -56.59 -16.11
CA GLU A 500 -7.92 -58.05 -16.18
C GLU A 500 -8.47 -58.65 -14.89
N ASP A 501 -9.17 -59.77 -15.02
CA ASP A 501 -9.79 -60.52 -13.90
C ASP A 501 -8.76 -61.36 -13.11
N ARG A 502 -7.61 -61.68 -13.74
CA ARG A 502 -6.50 -62.46 -13.15
C ARG A 502 -5.20 -61.67 -13.17
N ALA A 503 -4.98 -60.84 -12.16
CA ALA A 503 -3.61 -60.51 -11.76
C ALA A 503 -3.07 -61.69 -10.94
N GLU A 504 -2.55 -62.74 -11.60
CA GLU A 504 -1.81 -63.80 -10.89
C GLU A 504 -0.54 -63.19 -10.29
N GLY A 505 -0.50 -63.10 -8.95
CA GLY A 505 0.73 -62.90 -8.18
C GLY A 505 1.14 -61.47 -7.84
N HIS A 506 0.46 -60.44 -8.37
CA HIS A 506 0.75 -59.03 -8.01
C HIS A 506 -0.52 -58.33 -7.47
N GLU A 507 -0.45 -57.86 -6.23
CA GLU A 507 -1.46 -56.95 -5.68
C GLU A 507 -1.33 -55.58 -6.36
N ILE A 508 -2.13 -55.36 -7.39
CA ILE A 508 -2.33 -54.03 -7.98
C ILE A 508 -3.30 -53.29 -7.07
N ASP A 509 -2.81 -52.24 -6.41
CA ASP A 509 -3.61 -51.40 -5.50
C ASP A 509 -4.12 -50.12 -6.18
N ARG A 510 -3.43 -49.67 -7.24
CA ARG A 510 -3.71 -48.40 -7.94
C ARG A 510 -3.35 -48.54 -9.43
N ILE A 511 -4.06 -47.78 -10.24
CA ILE A 511 -3.86 -47.60 -11.68
C ILE A 511 -3.61 -46.12 -11.91
N ILE A 512 -2.54 -45.76 -12.63
CA ILE A 512 -2.21 -44.36 -12.89
C ILE A 512 -2.35 -44.09 -14.38
N ASN A 513 -3.19 -43.13 -14.76
CA ASN A 513 -3.23 -42.59 -16.10
C ASN A 513 -2.46 -41.25 -16.14
N ARG A 514 -1.51 -41.07 -17.06
CA ARG A 514 -0.76 -39.81 -17.22
C ARG A 514 -1.13 -39.13 -18.52
N TYR A 515 -1.39 -37.83 -18.49
CA TYR A 515 -1.88 -37.11 -19.67
C TYR A 515 -1.30 -35.70 -19.77
N ALA A 516 -1.15 -35.19 -20.98
CA ALA A 516 -0.59 -33.89 -21.28
C ALA A 516 -1.25 -33.27 -22.51
N VAL A 517 -1.25 -31.93 -22.57
CA VAL A 517 -1.62 -31.14 -23.75
C VAL A 517 -0.47 -30.20 -24.09
N ALA A 518 -0.26 -29.97 -25.38
CA ALA A 518 0.77 -29.06 -25.91
C ALA A 518 0.29 -28.35 -27.19
N SER A 519 1.04 -27.35 -27.62
CA SER A 519 0.89 -26.63 -28.89
C SER A 519 2.26 -26.28 -29.45
N GLU A 520 2.31 -25.54 -30.56
CA GLU A 520 3.59 -25.01 -31.06
C GLU A 520 4.29 -24.05 -30.08
N THR A 521 3.52 -23.40 -29.21
CA THR A 521 4.01 -22.37 -28.28
C THR A 521 3.98 -22.81 -26.82
N THR A 522 3.40 -23.97 -26.50
CA THR A 522 3.33 -24.51 -25.15
C THR A 522 3.96 -25.89 -25.11
N ALA A 523 4.90 -26.08 -24.18
CA ALA A 523 5.57 -27.36 -23.98
C ALA A 523 4.64 -28.38 -23.31
N GLU A 524 4.87 -29.67 -23.55
CA GLU A 524 4.14 -30.74 -22.86
C GLU A 524 4.42 -30.73 -21.36
N SER A 525 3.35 -30.77 -20.57
CA SER A 525 3.41 -30.94 -19.12
C SER A 525 2.45 -32.04 -18.69
N PHE A 526 2.99 -33.10 -18.07
CA PHE A 526 2.22 -34.27 -17.67
C PHE A 526 1.53 -34.07 -16.33
N GLN A 527 0.23 -34.37 -16.31
CA GLN A 527 -0.58 -34.59 -15.13
C GLN A 527 -0.84 -36.09 -14.95
N SER A 528 -1.34 -36.49 -13.79
CA SER A 528 -1.68 -37.88 -13.49
C SER A 528 -3.03 -37.98 -12.78
N LEU A 529 -3.84 -38.94 -13.20
CA LEU A 529 -5.09 -39.34 -12.56
C LEU A 529 -4.94 -40.76 -12.01
N GLU A 530 -5.10 -40.91 -10.70
CA GLU A 530 -5.00 -42.20 -10.03
C GLU A 530 -6.39 -42.81 -9.81
N THR A 531 -6.57 -44.08 -10.18
CA THR A 531 -7.76 -44.89 -9.87
C THR A 531 -7.39 -46.03 -8.95
N LEU A 532 -8.17 -46.25 -7.90
CA LEU A 532 -7.85 -47.23 -6.87
C LEU A 532 -8.44 -48.60 -7.23
N VAL A 533 -7.67 -49.66 -7.03
CA VAL A 533 -8.16 -51.03 -7.21
C VAL A 533 -8.71 -51.55 -5.88
N VAL A 534 -9.97 -52.00 -5.87
CA VAL A 534 -10.65 -52.51 -4.67
C VAL A 534 -11.16 -53.93 -4.90
N ARG A 535 -11.08 -54.77 -3.86
CA ARG A 535 -11.33 -56.23 -3.94
C ARG A 535 -12.40 -56.74 -2.97
N SER A 536 -12.87 -55.92 -2.03
CA SER A 536 -13.84 -56.27 -0.97
C SER A 536 -14.44 -55.00 -0.36
N VAL A 537 -14.68 -54.97 0.96
CA VAL A 537 -14.99 -53.75 1.71
C VAL A 537 -13.83 -52.76 1.61
N PHE A 538 -14.16 -51.51 1.32
CA PHE A 538 -13.15 -50.47 1.11
C PHE A 538 -13.54 -49.14 1.76
N ILE A 539 -12.54 -48.32 2.04
CA ILE A 539 -12.70 -46.91 2.45
C ILE A 539 -11.62 -46.04 1.81
N ARG A 540 -12.00 -44.87 1.30
CA ARG A 540 -11.09 -43.91 0.66
C ARG A 540 -11.42 -42.51 1.10
N LYS A 541 -10.41 -41.80 1.56
CA LYS A 541 -10.54 -40.45 2.09
C LYS A 541 -9.70 -39.49 1.27
N THR A 542 -10.33 -38.42 0.79
CA THR A 542 -9.67 -37.38 -0.01
C THR A 542 -9.98 -35.99 0.54
N ALA A 543 -9.08 -35.06 0.26
CA ALA A 543 -9.30 -33.63 0.42
C ALA A 543 -9.26 -32.97 -0.98
N PRO A 544 -9.98 -31.86 -1.20
CA PRO A 544 -10.02 -31.20 -2.50
C PRO A 544 -8.74 -30.41 -2.83
N LYS A 545 -7.90 -30.13 -1.81
CA LYS A 545 -6.61 -29.45 -1.93
C LYS A 545 -5.60 -30.14 -1.03
N ASN A 546 -4.32 -29.98 -1.34
CA ASN A 546 -3.22 -30.48 -0.52
C ASN A 546 -2.64 -29.42 0.42
N GLU A 547 -3.07 -28.16 0.31
CA GLU A 547 -2.51 -27.03 1.05
C GLU A 547 -3.62 -26.12 1.58
N TYR A 548 -3.49 -25.70 2.84
CA TYR A 548 -4.45 -24.83 3.53
C TYR A 548 -3.76 -23.89 4.50
N PHE A 549 -4.45 -22.80 4.84
CA PHE A 549 -4.09 -21.86 5.90
C PHE A 549 -4.84 -22.14 7.21
N LYS A 550 -4.30 -21.64 8.33
CA LYS A 550 -5.00 -21.68 9.63
C LYS A 550 -6.36 -20.99 9.54
N GLY A 551 -7.37 -21.58 10.16
CA GLY A 551 -8.74 -21.05 10.18
C GLY A 551 -9.60 -21.44 8.98
N GLU A 552 -9.01 -22.01 7.92
CA GLU A 552 -9.75 -22.50 6.75
C GLU A 552 -10.57 -23.76 7.04
N LEU A 553 -11.58 -23.98 6.21
CA LEU A 553 -12.40 -25.19 6.22
C LEU A 553 -11.79 -26.23 5.28
N VAL A 554 -11.71 -27.47 5.75
CA VAL A 554 -11.34 -28.64 4.95
C VAL A 554 -12.56 -29.53 4.82
N ASN A 555 -12.99 -29.76 3.57
CA ASN A 555 -14.12 -30.62 3.24
C ASN A 555 -13.59 -31.97 2.75
N TYR A 556 -13.45 -32.92 3.66
CA TYR A 556 -13.06 -34.28 3.29
C TYR A 556 -14.22 -35.03 2.67
N THR A 557 -13.92 -35.85 1.65
CA THR A 557 -14.84 -36.85 1.13
C THR A 557 -14.34 -38.23 1.56
N ILE A 558 -15.19 -39.02 2.23
CA ILE A 558 -14.92 -40.41 2.59
C ILE A 558 -15.85 -41.27 1.73
N LEU A 559 -15.31 -41.96 0.73
CA LEU A 559 -16.00 -42.95 -0.07
C LEU A 559 -15.81 -44.33 0.58
N PHE A 560 -16.87 -45.12 0.68
CA PHE A 560 -16.79 -46.47 1.22
C PHE A 560 -17.77 -47.39 0.50
N GLY A 561 -17.62 -48.70 0.67
CA GLY A 561 -18.55 -49.65 0.09
C GLY A 561 -18.12 -51.08 0.24
N ASN A 562 -18.88 -51.97 -0.39
CA ASN A 562 -18.64 -53.39 -0.49
C ASN A 562 -18.72 -53.81 -1.96
N GLU A 563 -17.58 -54.05 -2.59
CA GLU A 563 -17.51 -54.56 -3.97
C GLU A 563 -17.50 -56.09 -4.06
N HIS A 564 -17.60 -56.79 -2.92
CA HIS A 564 -17.74 -58.23 -2.91
C HIS A 564 -19.14 -58.64 -3.37
N SER A 565 -19.27 -59.87 -3.87
CA SER A 565 -20.56 -60.47 -4.26
C SER A 565 -21.39 -60.97 -3.06
N ILE A 566 -20.91 -60.76 -1.84
CA ILE A 566 -21.52 -61.20 -0.57
C ILE A 566 -21.72 -59.96 0.30
N GLU A 567 -22.81 -59.92 1.08
CA GLU A 567 -23.06 -58.82 2.02
C GLU A 567 -22.00 -58.77 3.13
N ALA A 568 -21.69 -57.56 3.59
CA ALA A 568 -20.80 -57.32 4.73
C ALA A 568 -21.63 -56.80 5.90
N SER A 569 -21.75 -57.57 6.98
CA SER A 569 -22.51 -57.20 8.19
C SER A 569 -21.66 -56.38 9.16
N ASP A 570 -22.33 -55.70 10.09
CA ASP A 570 -21.71 -54.94 11.19
C ASP A 570 -20.63 -53.95 10.74
N ALA A 571 -20.86 -53.28 9.60
CA ALA A 571 -19.96 -52.30 9.05
C ALA A 571 -19.91 -51.03 9.91
N VAL A 572 -18.71 -50.63 10.31
CA VAL A 572 -18.45 -49.45 11.15
C VAL A 572 -17.30 -48.64 10.55
N ILE A 573 -17.49 -47.32 10.45
CA ILE A 573 -16.44 -46.36 10.09
C ILE A 573 -16.02 -45.57 11.32
N ILE A 574 -14.71 -45.41 11.51
CA ILE A 574 -14.11 -44.54 12.52
C ILE A 574 -13.15 -43.58 11.83
N ASP A 575 -13.38 -42.28 11.98
CA ASP A 575 -12.52 -41.19 11.51
C ASP A 575 -11.84 -40.50 12.71
N ARG A 576 -10.52 -40.35 12.66
CA ARG A 576 -9.71 -39.74 13.71
C ARG A 576 -9.20 -38.38 13.26
N LEU A 577 -9.89 -37.34 13.71
CA LEU A 577 -9.55 -35.95 13.40
C LEU A 577 -8.16 -35.56 13.94
N PRO A 578 -7.33 -34.87 13.14
CA PRO A 578 -6.09 -34.25 13.59
C PRO A 578 -6.35 -33.00 14.43
N ASP A 579 -5.38 -32.09 14.57
CA ASP A 579 -5.54 -30.82 15.33
C ASP A 579 -6.45 -29.80 14.61
N VAL A 580 -7.74 -30.14 14.53
CA VAL A 580 -8.81 -29.40 13.86
C VAL A 580 -10.07 -29.37 14.72
N GLU A 581 -11.00 -28.48 14.39
CA GLU A 581 -12.35 -28.41 14.97
C GLU A 581 -13.34 -29.13 14.05
N PHE A 582 -14.14 -30.04 14.60
CA PHE A 582 -15.24 -30.65 13.87
C PHE A 582 -16.33 -29.60 13.61
N VAL A 583 -16.73 -29.42 12.35
CA VAL A 583 -17.80 -28.49 11.97
C VAL A 583 -19.10 -29.26 11.71
N GLY A 584 -19.03 -30.34 10.94
CA GLY A 584 -20.19 -31.17 10.63
C GLY A 584 -19.88 -32.28 9.64
N ALA A 585 -20.81 -33.23 9.49
CA ALA A 585 -20.73 -34.26 8.47
C ALA A 585 -22.11 -34.68 7.94
N ILE A 586 -22.13 -35.15 6.69
CA ILE A 586 -23.31 -35.65 5.99
C ILE A 586 -22.96 -37.02 5.37
N PRO A 587 -23.65 -38.11 5.73
CA PRO A 587 -24.67 -38.20 6.79
C PRO A 587 -24.08 -37.90 8.19
N SER A 588 -24.95 -37.51 9.12
CA SER A 588 -24.54 -37.21 10.50
C SER A 588 -23.95 -38.46 11.19
N PRO A 589 -22.91 -38.29 12.02
CA PRO A 589 -22.26 -39.41 12.68
C PRO A 589 -23.15 -40.04 13.75
N SER A 590 -23.04 -41.36 13.92
CA SER A 590 -23.75 -42.12 14.96
C SER A 590 -23.26 -41.72 16.36
N ARG A 591 -21.95 -41.48 16.51
CA ARG A 591 -21.31 -41.09 17.79
C ARG A 591 -20.11 -40.18 17.54
N ILE A 592 -19.91 -39.20 18.43
CA ILE A 592 -18.73 -38.34 18.47
C ILE A 592 -18.08 -38.46 19.86
N ASN A 593 -16.81 -38.83 19.92
CA ASN A 593 -16.04 -38.90 21.16
C ASN A 593 -14.70 -38.17 21.00
N GLY A 594 -14.66 -36.89 21.38
CA GLY A 594 -13.48 -36.05 21.20
C GLY A 594 -13.12 -35.91 19.72
N ASN A 595 -11.95 -36.42 19.32
CA ASN A 595 -11.49 -36.40 17.94
C ASN A 595 -11.84 -37.67 17.14
N LEU A 596 -12.62 -38.60 17.71
CA LEU A 596 -13.09 -39.79 17.02
C LEU A 596 -14.54 -39.60 16.57
N ILE A 597 -14.78 -39.69 15.27
CA ILE A 597 -16.11 -39.61 14.64
C ILE A 597 -16.48 -40.99 14.12
N CYS A 598 -17.66 -41.50 14.49
CA CYS A 598 -18.06 -42.88 14.21
C CYS A 598 -19.40 -42.96 13.48
N TRP A 599 -19.48 -43.83 12.47
CA TRP A 599 -20.70 -44.20 11.77
C TRP A 599 -20.91 -45.71 11.86
N GLU A 600 -22.03 -46.11 12.45
CA GLU A 600 -22.52 -47.50 12.47
C GLU A 600 -23.40 -47.70 11.23
N LEU A 601 -22.87 -48.35 10.19
CA LEU A 601 -23.51 -48.49 8.87
C LEU A 601 -24.46 -49.71 8.81
N GLY A 602 -24.24 -50.73 9.66
CA GLY A 602 -24.99 -51.98 9.61
C GLY A 602 -24.55 -52.86 8.44
N THR A 603 -25.48 -53.37 7.64
CA THR A 603 -25.15 -54.27 6.53
C THR A 603 -24.92 -53.52 5.22
N LEU A 604 -23.72 -53.66 4.64
CA LEU A 604 -23.40 -53.21 3.29
C LEU A 604 -23.71 -54.30 2.26
N GLN A 605 -24.67 -54.01 1.38
CA GLN A 605 -25.10 -54.93 0.33
C GLN A 605 -23.99 -55.16 -0.71
N PRO A 606 -24.00 -56.29 -1.44
CA PRO A 606 -23.08 -56.53 -2.54
C PRO A 606 -23.10 -55.41 -3.58
N HIS A 607 -21.94 -55.01 -4.08
CA HIS A 607 -21.75 -53.93 -5.06
C HIS A 607 -22.42 -52.60 -4.68
N SER A 608 -22.48 -52.31 -3.37
CA SER A 608 -23.02 -51.05 -2.86
C SER A 608 -21.89 -50.12 -2.40
N SER A 609 -22.08 -48.82 -2.64
CA SER A 609 -21.17 -47.78 -2.19
C SER A 609 -21.93 -46.61 -1.57
N GLY A 610 -21.24 -45.86 -0.73
CA GLY A 610 -21.74 -44.68 -0.04
C GLY A 610 -20.64 -43.64 0.12
N SER A 611 -21.03 -42.41 0.46
CA SER A 611 -20.09 -41.33 0.74
C SER A 611 -20.48 -40.55 1.98
N ILE A 612 -19.46 -40.06 2.70
CA ILE A 612 -19.58 -39.11 3.79
C ILE A 612 -18.81 -37.84 3.41
N LEU A 613 -19.47 -36.70 3.50
CA LEU A 613 -18.85 -35.38 3.45
C LEU A 613 -18.57 -34.94 4.88
N LEU A 614 -17.30 -34.72 5.21
CA LEU A 614 -16.84 -34.33 6.55
C LEU A 614 -16.17 -32.95 6.47
N CYS A 615 -16.78 -31.96 7.09
CA CYS A 615 -16.27 -30.59 7.19
C CYS A 615 -15.58 -30.39 8.55
N VAL A 616 -14.33 -29.92 8.50
CA VAL A 616 -13.56 -29.53 9.67
C VAL A 616 -12.94 -28.15 9.47
N LYS A 617 -12.62 -27.46 10.57
CA LYS A 617 -11.95 -26.16 10.55
C LYS A 617 -10.56 -26.29 11.15
N ILE A 618 -9.56 -25.77 10.46
CA ILE A 618 -8.18 -25.75 10.98
C ILE A 618 -8.13 -24.77 12.15
N LYS A 619 -7.72 -25.22 13.33
CA LYS A 619 -7.67 -24.37 14.53
C LYS A 619 -6.77 -23.15 14.32
N LYS A 620 -7.27 -21.98 14.69
CA LYS A 620 -6.44 -20.78 14.84
C LYS A 620 -5.59 -20.94 16.10
N ARG A 621 -4.35 -20.45 16.06
CA ARG A 621 -3.50 -20.40 17.25
C ARG A 621 -3.72 -19.09 18.01
N PRO A 622 -3.56 -19.09 19.34
CA PRO A 622 -3.54 -17.85 20.11
C PRO A 622 -2.37 -16.99 19.65
N GLU A 623 -2.61 -15.69 19.59
CA GLU A 623 -1.57 -14.71 19.30
C GLU A 623 -0.58 -14.68 20.46
N VAL A 624 0.71 -14.81 20.15
CA VAL A 624 1.78 -14.57 21.12
C VAL A 624 2.30 -13.17 20.89
N ILE A 625 2.14 -12.34 21.91
CA ILE A 625 2.68 -10.99 21.96
C ILE A 625 3.77 -10.98 23.02
N PHE A 626 4.96 -10.53 22.64
CA PHE A 626 6.07 -10.29 23.56
C PHE A 626 6.54 -8.85 23.37
N ARG A 627 6.61 -8.11 24.46
CA ARG A 627 7.10 -6.74 24.48
C ARG A 627 8.25 -6.64 25.45
N ASP A 628 9.32 -6.00 25.02
CA ASP A 628 10.51 -5.78 25.82
C ASP A 628 10.92 -4.31 25.72
N ASN A 629 11.25 -3.74 26.87
CA ASN A 629 11.73 -2.38 26.99
C ASN A 629 12.88 -2.39 28.00
N GLN A 630 14.10 -2.23 27.51
CA GLN A 630 15.31 -2.36 28.31
C GLN A 630 16.21 -1.15 28.14
N SER A 631 16.89 -0.80 29.21
CA SER A 631 17.99 0.16 29.21
C SER A 631 19.12 -0.36 30.08
N VAL A 632 20.34 -0.34 29.57
CA VAL A 632 21.55 -0.70 30.31
C VAL A 632 22.61 0.37 30.10
N SER A 633 23.25 0.80 31.17
CA SER A 633 24.34 1.78 31.11
C SER A 633 25.42 1.46 32.14
N GLY A 634 26.70 1.64 31.80
CA GLY A 634 27.82 1.52 32.74
C GLY A 634 29.10 1.06 32.09
N ARG A 635 30.11 0.78 32.94
CA ARG A 635 31.43 0.30 32.51
C ARG A 635 31.63 -1.16 32.87
N GLY A 636 32.01 -2.00 31.91
CA GLY A 636 32.11 -3.44 32.14
C GLY A 636 32.56 -4.25 30.94
N TYR A 637 32.28 -5.54 31.00
CA TYR A 637 32.35 -6.46 29.88
C TYR A 637 30.93 -6.93 29.55
N VAL A 638 30.59 -6.94 28.26
CA VAL A 638 29.27 -7.30 27.76
C VAL A 638 29.40 -8.47 26.79
N ALA A 639 28.50 -9.43 26.92
CA ALA A 639 28.32 -10.53 25.99
C ALA A 639 26.83 -10.89 25.99
N ALA A 640 26.09 -10.36 25.03
CA ALA A 640 24.65 -10.51 24.90
C ALA A 640 24.31 -11.13 23.55
N ARG A 641 23.32 -12.02 23.53
CA ARG A 641 22.74 -12.61 22.32
C ARG A 641 21.24 -12.73 22.50
N GLN A 642 20.47 -12.23 21.54
CA GLN A 642 19.02 -12.37 21.49
C GLN A 642 18.62 -12.98 20.15
N MET A 643 17.63 -13.87 20.16
CA MET A 643 17.10 -14.50 18.95
C MET A 643 15.58 -14.62 19.07
N LEU A 644 14.85 -14.00 18.15
CA LEU A 644 13.40 -14.08 18.05
C LEU A 644 13.01 -14.60 16.68
N ASN A 645 12.06 -15.53 16.65
CA ASN A 645 11.56 -16.10 15.41
C ASN A 645 10.03 -16.28 15.49
N THR A 646 9.32 -15.76 14.49
CA THR A 646 7.87 -15.97 14.32
C THR A 646 7.58 -17.05 13.27
N SER A 647 8.57 -17.46 12.46
CA SER A 647 8.41 -18.53 11.47
C SER A 647 8.25 -19.89 12.15
N GLN A 648 7.50 -20.77 11.48
CA GLN A 648 7.27 -22.13 11.94
C GLN A 648 7.69 -23.12 10.86
N GLN A 649 8.02 -24.33 11.28
CA GLN A 649 8.21 -25.41 10.34
C GLN A 649 6.85 -25.78 9.73
N ALA A 650 6.81 -25.98 8.41
CA ALA A 650 5.63 -26.50 7.73
C ALA A 650 5.18 -27.81 8.39
N ARG A 651 3.88 -27.94 8.68
CA ARG A 651 3.29 -29.11 9.35
C ARG A 651 2.20 -29.71 8.49
N ALA A 652 2.18 -31.03 8.37
CA ALA A 652 1.10 -31.76 7.72
C ALA A 652 0.04 -32.19 8.75
N LEU A 653 -1.23 -32.01 8.42
CA LEU A 653 -2.35 -32.62 9.12
C LEU A 653 -2.77 -33.88 8.37
N ILE A 654 -2.71 -35.02 9.05
CA ILE A 654 -3.11 -36.31 8.50
C ILE A 654 -4.42 -36.73 9.18
N ASN A 655 -5.50 -36.81 8.41
CA ASN A 655 -6.77 -37.32 8.91
C ASN A 655 -6.97 -38.78 8.48
N TYR A 656 -7.17 -39.68 9.44
CA TYR A 656 -7.28 -41.13 9.23
C TYR A 656 -8.73 -41.59 9.32
N ALA A 657 -9.17 -42.43 8.38
CA ALA A 657 -10.46 -43.11 8.40
C ALA A 657 -10.27 -44.63 8.23
N ASN A 658 -11.07 -45.39 8.97
CA ASN A 658 -10.97 -46.84 9.05
C ASN A 658 -12.37 -47.41 8.84
N ILE A 659 -12.51 -48.52 8.12
CA ILE A 659 -13.74 -49.31 8.05
C ILE A 659 -13.46 -50.75 8.51
N THR A 660 -14.39 -51.31 9.27
CA THR A 660 -14.41 -52.73 9.67
C THR A 660 -15.79 -53.31 9.37
N ALA A 661 -15.87 -54.55 8.91
CA ALA A 661 -17.12 -55.29 8.69
C ALA A 661 -16.86 -56.80 8.79
N GLU A 662 -17.91 -57.62 8.76
CA GLU A 662 -17.83 -59.08 8.76
C GLU A 662 -18.38 -59.66 7.45
N ILE A 663 -17.61 -60.52 6.77
CA ILE A 663 -18.05 -61.26 5.58
C ILE A 663 -17.90 -62.75 5.85
N SER A 664 -19.01 -63.50 5.80
CA SER A 664 -19.02 -64.97 5.97
C SER A 664 -18.37 -65.49 7.26
N GLY A 665 -18.36 -64.71 8.34
CA GLY A 665 -17.74 -65.07 9.62
C GLY A 665 -16.33 -64.50 9.85
N ASP A 666 -15.73 -63.89 8.83
CA ASP A 666 -14.38 -63.31 8.91
C ASP A 666 -14.44 -61.78 8.96
N GLU A 667 -13.65 -61.17 9.86
CA GLU A 667 -13.50 -59.72 9.95
C GLU A 667 -12.67 -59.19 8.78
N VAL A 668 -13.23 -58.25 8.02
CA VAL A 668 -12.56 -57.51 6.96
C VAL A 668 -12.41 -56.04 7.36
N ARG A 669 -11.27 -55.45 6.99
CA ARG A 669 -10.96 -54.06 7.32
C ARG A 669 -10.20 -53.37 6.21
N ASP A 670 -10.40 -52.06 6.11
CA ASP A 670 -9.64 -51.19 5.22
C ASP A 670 -9.40 -49.83 5.91
N SER A 671 -8.41 -49.08 5.45
CA SER A 671 -8.09 -47.77 5.99
C SER A 671 -7.57 -46.81 4.93
N SER A 672 -7.84 -45.52 5.12
CA SER A 672 -7.37 -44.48 4.22
C SER A 672 -7.10 -43.19 5.00
N CYS A 673 -6.17 -42.39 4.51
CA CYS A 673 -5.89 -41.09 5.10
C CYS A 673 -5.83 -39.99 4.03
N ALA A 674 -6.21 -38.78 4.41
CA ALA A 674 -5.99 -37.57 3.62
C ALA A 674 -4.98 -36.67 4.34
N ILE A 675 -3.96 -36.25 3.61
CA ILE A 675 -2.89 -35.38 4.10
C ILE A 675 -3.13 -33.97 3.55
N VAL A 676 -3.12 -32.99 4.43
CA VAL A 676 -3.16 -31.57 4.04
C VAL A 676 -2.02 -30.83 4.72
N ASN A 677 -1.25 -30.09 3.94
CA ASN A 677 -0.13 -29.29 4.41
C ASN A 677 -0.63 -27.94 4.88
N LEU A 678 -0.16 -27.51 6.05
CA LEU A 678 -0.39 -26.15 6.52
C LEU A 678 0.76 -25.27 6.05
N LEU A 679 0.41 -24.23 5.30
CA LEU A 679 1.34 -23.23 4.75
C LEU A 679 1.84 -22.24 5.81
N ASP A 680 2.10 -22.71 7.02
CA ASP A 680 2.42 -21.92 8.21
C ASP A 680 3.91 -21.46 8.27
N ALA A 681 4.62 -21.41 7.14
CA ALA A 681 6.08 -21.24 7.12
C ALA A 681 6.56 -19.78 7.11
N TYR A 682 5.69 -18.83 6.78
CA TYR A 682 6.09 -17.44 6.60
C TYR A 682 6.04 -16.68 7.94
N GLY A 683 7.15 -16.04 8.26
CA GLY A 683 7.41 -15.33 9.50
C GLY A 683 8.57 -14.35 9.32
N ALA A 684 8.86 -13.58 10.35
CA ALA A 684 10.07 -12.81 10.52
C ALA A 684 10.96 -13.40 11.63
N ALA A 685 12.27 -13.29 11.46
CA ALA A 685 13.26 -13.60 12.49
C ALA A 685 14.25 -12.44 12.64
N ILE A 686 14.73 -12.23 13.87
CA ILE A 686 15.80 -11.29 14.18
C ILE A 686 16.74 -11.91 15.21
N GLU A 687 18.04 -11.70 15.01
CA GLU A 687 19.11 -12.10 15.90
C GLU A 687 20.05 -10.92 16.13
N THR A 688 20.33 -10.61 17.39
CA THR A 688 21.29 -9.60 17.79
C THR A 688 22.40 -10.23 18.63
N THR A 689 23.64 -9.78 18.45
CA THR A 689 24.79 -10.19 19.24
C THR A 689 25.66 -8.99 19.52
N GLN A 690 25.97 -8.75 20.80
CA GLN A 690 26.84 -7.66 21.23
C GLN A 690 27.93 -8.19 22.17
N HIS A 691 29.16 -7.77 21.95
CA HIS A 691 30.30 -8.19 22.76
C HIS A 691 31.38 -7.10 22.85
N GLY A 692 31.94 -6.84 24.03
CA GLY A 692 33.05 -5.89 24.17
C GLY A 692 33.33 -5.52 25.62
N SER A 693 34.40 -4.75 25.83
CA SER A 693 34.73 -4.17 27.14
C SER A 693 34.90 -2.66 27.07
N GLY A 694 34.35 -1.96 28.06
CA GLY A 694 34.44 -0.51 28.17
C GLY A 694 33.14 0.10 28.69
N ASP A 695 32.82 1.29 28.22
CA ASP A 695 31.58 2.00 28.55
C ASP A 695 30.48 1.63 27.54
N LEU A 696 29.26 1.39 28.03
CA LEU A 696 28.06 1.08 27.27
C LEU A 696 26.89 1.94 27.77
N GLU A 697 26.11 2.47 26.85
CA GLU A 697 24.76 2.95 27.02
C GLU A 697 23.91 2.33 25.91
N HIS A 698 22.88 1.56 26.26
CA HIS A 698 22.04 0.87 25.29
C HIS A 698 20.59 0.88 25.75
N VAL A 699 19.70 1.34 24.88
CA VAL A 699 18.26 1.35 25.07
C VAL A 699 17.62 0.58 23.93
N GLN A 700 16.67 -0.30 24.25
CA GLN A 700 15.99 -1.16 23.29
C GLN A 700 14.49 -1.19 23.58
N LEU A 701 13.71 -1.05 22.50
CA LEU A 701 12.29 -1.37 22.45
C LEU A 701 12.09 -2.48 21.42
N MET A 702 11.45 -3.57 21.84
CA MET A 702 11.12 -4.69 20.97
C MET A 702 9.65 -5.05 21.11
N ASP A 703 8.93 -5.07 19.99
CA ASP A 703 7.59 -5.62 19.89
C ASP A 703 7.61 -6.84 18.97
N TYR A 704 7.16 -7.97 19.50
CA TYR A 704 7.02 -9.23 18.79
C TYR A 704 5.53 -9.60 18.79
N SER A 705 4.99 -9.88 17.60
CA SER A 705 3.67 -10.48 17.43
C SER A 705 3.72 -11.54 16.34
N THR A 706 3.17 -12.71 16.63
CA THR A 706 2.97 -13.77 15.62
C THR A 706 2.06 -13.35 14.46
N LYS A 707 1.33 -12.23 14.59
CA LYS A 707 0.43 -11.68 13.56
C LYS A 707 1.02 -10.46 12.87
N CYS A 708 1.61 -9.55 13.63
CA CYS A 708 2.07 -8.25 13.14
C CYS A 708 3.58 -8.21 12.83
N GLY A 709 4.34 -9.26 13.14
CA GLY A 709 5.77 -9.34 12.86
C GLY A 709 6.64 -8.87 14.03
N ILE A 710 7.79 -8.28 13.73
CA ILE A 710 8.80 -7.86 14.71
C ILE A 710 9.19 -6.40 14.47
N ILE A 711 9.20 -5.61 15.54
CA ILE A 711 9.71 -4.24 15.56
C ILE A 711 10.86 -4.19 16.57
N LEU A 712 12.04 -3.76 16.12
CA LEU A 712 13.20 -3.45 16.97
C LEU A 712 13.54 -1.99 16.79
N LYS A 713 13.63 -1.23 17.90
CA LYS A 713 14.25 0.09 17.94
C LYS A 713 15.34 0.08 18.99
N SER A 714 16.52 0.56 18.66
CA SER A 714 17.67 0.59 19.56
C SER A 714 18.47 1.87 19.42
N HIS A 715 18.94 2.38 20.55
CA HIS A 715 19.97 3.41 20.65
C HIS A 715 21.17 2.80 21.39
N THR A 716 22.36 2.90 20.83
CA THR A 716 23.61 2.34 21.39
C THR A 716 24.71 3.39 21.33
N ARG A 717 25.36 3.64 22.48
CA ARG A 717 26.63 4.34 22.56
C ARG A 717 27.65 3.47 23.30
N ILE A 718 28.78 3.20 22.68
CA ILE A 718 29.84 2.36 23.23
C ILE A 718 31.21 3.00 23.03
N SER A 719 32.07 2.84 24.03
CA SER A 719 33.48 3.22 23.96
C SER A 719 34.35 2.12 24.57
N HIS A 720 35.36 1.69 23.84
CA HIS A 720 36.29 0.64 24.25
C HIS A 720 37.20 1.14 25.37
N SER A 721 37.37 0.31 26.40
CA SER A 721 38.51 0.41 27.29
C SER A 721 38.75 -0.92 28.02
N PRO A 722 40.00 -1.26 28.38
CA PRO A 722 40.28 -2.42 29.21
C PRO A 722 39.57 -2.33 30.57
N VAL A 723 38.93 -3.42 31.00
CA VAL A 723 38.22 -3.49 32.28
C VAL A 723 38.81 -4.62 33.15
N SER A 724 39.15 -4.29 34.41
CA SER A 724 39.58 -5.29 35.39
C SER A 724 38.39 -5.81 36.20
N LEU A 725 38.06 -7.08 36.03
CA LEU A 725 37.00 -7.79 36.74
C LEU A 725 37.60 -8.67 37.83
N ARG A 726 36.99 -8.65 39.03
CA ARG A 726 37.40 -9.53 40.13
C ARG A 726 36.56 -10.82 40.10
N LEU A 727 37.07 -11.85 39.45
CA LEU A 727 36.40 -13.14 39.30
C LEU A 727 37.12 -14.21 40.13
N SER A 728 36.38 -14.91 41.00
CA SER A 728 36.93 -15.96 41.88
C SER A 728 38.14 -15.51 42.72
N GLY A 729 38.13 -14.26 43.18
CA GLY A 729 39.19 -13.68 44.01
C GLY A 729 40.46 -13.24 43.25
N LYS A 730 40.54 -13.47 41.94
CA LYS A 730 41.63 -12.98 41.07
C LYS A 730 41.15 -11.80 40.23
N ASN A 731 42.05 -10.85 39.98
CA ASN A 731 41.79 -9.79 39.01
C ASN A 731 42.10 -10.34 37.61
N GLN A 732 41.10 -10.32 36.72
CA GLN A 732 41.27 -10.59 35.31
C GLN A 732 41.00 -9.31 34.54
N THR A 733 41.94 -8.90 33.68
CA THR A 733 41.73 -7.77 32.78
C THR A 733 41.18 -8.32 31.47
N VAL A 734 40.02 -7.82 31.07
CA VAL A 734 39.42 -8.07 29.77
C VAL A 734 39.65 -6.84 28.91
N ASP A 735 40.22 -7.08 27.73
CA ASP A 735 40.52 -6.05 26.73
C ASP A 735 40.00 -6.55 25.39
N SER A 736 38.73 -6.24 25.12
CA SER A 736 38.02 -6.66 23.90
C SER A 736 37.40 -5.45 23.24
N LEU A 737 37.78 -5.21 21.98
CA LEU A 737 37.08 -4.26 21.11
C LEU A 737 35.62 -4.67 20.94
N TRP A 738 34.79 -3.69 20.60
CA TRP A 738 33.35 -3.89 20.48
C TRP A 738 32.96 -4.59 19.18
N THR A 739 31.96 -5.45 19.28
CA THR A 739 31.23 -6.07 18.18
C THR A 739 29.74 -5.91 18.42
N ASP A 740 29.02 -5.45 17.41
CA ASP A 740 27.56 -5.33 17.37
C ASP A 740 27.08 -5.91 16.04
N LEU A 741 26.32 -7.00 16.10
CA LEU A 741 25.79 -7.73 14.96
C LEU A 741 24.27 -7.78 15.08
N THR A 742 23.58 -7.39 14.01
CA THR A 742 22.14 -7.59 13.87
C THR A 742 21.87 -8.30 12.54
N SER A 743 21.19 -9.44 12.58
CA SER A 743 20.74 -10.16 11.40
C SER A 743 19.23 -10.35 11.47
N SER A 744 18.55 -10.16 10.35
CA SER A 744 17.11 -10.36 10.25
C SER A 744 16.74 -11.04 8.94
N ALA A 745 15.63 -11.76 8.99
CA ALA A 745 15.04 -12.42 7.83
C ALA A 745 13.54 -12.20 7.84
N ASN A 746 13.01 -11.72 6.72
CA ASN A 746 11.58 -11.65 6.48
C ASN A 746 11.22 -12.75 5.47
N TYR A 747 10.82 -13.90 6.00
CA TYR A 747 10.51 -15.07 5.18
C TYR A 747 9.25 -14.86 4.33
N TYR A 748 8.30 -14.00 4.75
CA TYR A 748 7.13 -13.64 3.94
C TYR A 748 7.52 -13.13 2.55
N ARG A 749 8.67 -12.45 2.47
CA ARG A 749 9.17 -11.81 1.25
C ARG A 749 10.48 -12.38 0.72
N GLN A 750 11.00 -13.43 1.34
CA GLN A 750 12.33 -14.00 1.05
C GLN A 750 13.46 -12.96 1.14
N GLU A 751 13.40 -12.10 2.16
CA GLU A 751 14.35 -11.02 2.40
C GLU A 751 15.29 -11.37 3.55
N LYS A 752 16.57 -11.01 3.42
CA LYS A 752 17.58 -11.12 4.48
C LYS A 752 18.31 -9.78 4.59
N LEU A 753 18.55 -9.35 5.82
CA LEU A 753 19.24 -8.11 6.15
C LEU A 753 20.26 -8.40 7.25
N SER A 754 21.49 -7.92 7.10
CA SER A 754 22.52 -8.06 8.13
C SER A 754 23.34 -6.78 8.25
N GLU A 755 23.51 -6.30 9.47
CA GLU A 755 24.42 -5.21 9.80
C GLU A 755 25.41 -5.68 10.86
N SER A 756 26.70 -5.39 10.66
CA SER A 756 27.79 -5.84 11.52
C SER A 756 28.81 -4.73 11.74
N TYR A 757 29.12 -4.43 12.99
CA TYR A 757 30.23 -3.59 13.41
C TYR A 757 31.21 -4.45 14.18
N GLN A 758 32.48 -4.50 13.76
CA GLN A 758 33.50 -5.36 14.35
C GLN A 758 34.76 -4.59 14.65
N TYR A 759 35.43 -4.94 15.76
CA TYR A 759 36.69 -4.33 16.19
C TYR A 759 36.57 -2.81 16.43
N MET A 760 35.45 -2.38 16.99
CA MET A 760 35.13 -0.96 17.15
C MET A 760 35.74 -0.39 18.42
N ASP A 761 36.31 0.81 18.30
CA ASP A 761 36.75 1.61 19.44
C ASP A 761 35.57 2.43 19.99
N GLU A 762 34.78 3.04 19.11
CA GLU A 762 33.59 3.81 19.48
C GLU A 762 32.46 3.57 18.46
N ILE A 763 31.22 3.47 18.94
CA ILE A 763 30.00 3.46 18.11
C ILE A 763 28.94 4.30 18.82
N GLU A 764 28.33 5.22 18.09
CA GLU A 764 27.03 5.81 18.40
C GLU A 764 26.05 5.45 17.29
N LYS A 765 24.98 4.75 17.61
CA LYS A 765 24.07 4.15 16.63
C LYS A 765 22.62 4.22 17.08
N ASP A 766 21.78 4.78 16.22
CA ASP A 766 20.32 4.68 16.27
C ASP A 766 19.85 3.79 15.14
N ALA A 767 19.08 2.74 15.45
CA ALA A 767 18.55 1.82 14.45
C ALA A 767 17.11 1.42 14.73
N ALA A 768 16.32 1.31 13.66
CA ALA A 768 14.97 0.80 13.67
C ALA A 768 14.80 -0.24 12.55
N ILE A 769 14.32 -1.43 12.92
CA ILE A 769 13.96 -2.51 12.00
C ILE A 769 12.48 -2.86 12.23
N LEU A 770 11.69 -2.84 11.17
CA LEU A 770 10.32 -3.33 11.12
C LEU A 770 10.27 -4.47 10.11
N LEU A 771 9.86 -5.65 10.59
CA LEU A 771 9.64 -6.84 9.78
C LEU A 771 8.17 -7.22 9.90
N ASP A 772 7.37 -6.91 8.90
CA ASP A 772 5.96 -7.30 8.85
C ASP A 772 5.68 -8.17 7.59
N PRO A 773 4.48 -8.75 7.44
CA PRO A 773 4.17 -9.60 6.30
C PRO A 773 4.26 -8.91 4.93
N ASN A 774 4.16 -7.58 4.87
CA ASN A 774 4.08 -6.79 3.65
C ASN A 774 5.40 -6.10 3.28
N GLN A 775 6.26 -5.80 4.26
CA GLN A 775 7.49 -5.04 4.05
C GLN A 775 8.57 -5.32 5.11
N THR A 776 9.80 -4.99 4.73
CA THR A 776 10.96 -4.81 5.60
C THR A 776 11.34 -3.34 5.52
N VAL A 777 11.28 -2.64 6.65
CA VAL A 777 11.77 -1.26 6.78
C VAL A 777 12.96 -1.26 7.70
N TYR A 778 14.04 -0.63 7.24
CA TYR A 778 15.26 -0.46 8.01
C TYR A 778 15.72 0.98 7.93
N ASN A 779 15.94 1.59 9.08
CA ASN A 779 16.50 2.93 9.22
C ASN A 779 17.64 2.87 10.23
N SER A 780 18.80 3.38 9.86
CA SER A 780 19.97 3.41 10.75
C SER A 780 20.80 4.66 10.52
N GLN A 781 21.21 5.27 11.63
CA GLN A 781 22.20 6.33 11.67
C GLN A 781 23.30 5.88 12.62
N SER A 782 24.54 5.84 12.14
CA SER A 782 25.68 5.41 12.94
C SER A 782 26.90 6.27 12.71
N GLU A 783 27.56 6.67 13.79
CA GLU A 783 28.91 7.22 13.80
C GLU A 783 29.82 6.23 14.52
N PHE A 784 30.95 5.87 13.90
CA PHE A 784 31.89 4.96 14.52
C PHE A 784 33.33 5.33 14.20
N SER A 785 34.23 4.93 15.09
CA SER A 785 35.67 5.05 14.90
C SER A 785 36.36 3.70 15.14
N GLY A 786 37.39 3.47 14.32
CA GLY A 786 38.07 2.19 14.26
C GLY A 786 37.21 1.07 13.66
N GLY A 787 37.82 -0.10 13.45
CA GLY A 787 37.09 -1.30 13.07
C GLY A 787 36.45 -1.32 11.68
N ILE A 788 35.57 -2.30 11.48
CA ILE A 788 34.93 -2.61 10.19
C ILE A 788 33.41 -2.64 10.36
N ALA A 789 32.71 -1.77 9.63
CA ALA A 789 31.26 -1.81 9.50
C ALA A 789 30.86 -2.47 8.18
N GLN A 790 29.87 -3.36 8.22
CA GLN A 790 29.35 -4.09 7.07
C GLN A 790 27.84 -4.09 7.09
N MET A 791 27.26 -4.01 5.90
CA MET A 791 25.83 -4.10 5.68
C MET A 791 25.56 -4.98 4.47
N SER A 792 24.60 -5.90 4.59
CA SER A 792 24.09 -6.65 3.46
C SER A 792 22.57 -6.74 3.47
N TYR A 793 22.00 -6.69 2.28
CA TYR A 793 20.58 -6.92 2.05
C TYR A 793 20.40 -7.79 0.81
N LEU A 794 19.44 -8.70 0.86
CA LEU A 794 19.10 -9.58 -0.25
C LEU A 794 17.59 -9.78 -0.30
N HIS A 795 17.01 -9.58 -1.48
CA HIS A 795 15.62 -9.88 -1.81
C HIS A 795 15.57 -10.99 -2.86
N GLY A 796 14.82 -12.07 -2.62
CA GLY A 796 14.57 -13.14 -3.59
C GLY A 796 15.31 -14.47 -3.38
N GLY A 797 15.85 -14.76 -2.19
CA GLY A 797 16.54 -16.03 -1.91
C GLY A 797 18.05 -16.03 -2.21
N GLU A 798 18.74 -17.16 -1.99
CA GLU A 798 20.23 -17.23 -1.95
C GLU A 798 20.93 -17.07 -3.30
N ASP A 799 20.21 -17.19 -4.42
CA ASP A 799 20.74 -16.96 -5.76
C ASP A 799 20.22 -15.61 -6.31
N ALA A 800 21.15 -14.70 -6.63
CA ALA A 800 20.88 -13.36 -7.19
C ALA A 800 20.22 -13.37 -8.59
N THR A 801 19.79 -14.52 -9.09
CA THR A 801 19.13 -14.72 -10.38
C THR A 801 17.60 -14.58 -10.32
N SER A 802 17.03 -14.45 -9.12
CA SER A 802 15.59 -14.40 -8.86
C SER A 802 14.94 -13.01 -9.00
N GLY A 803 15.68 -12.00 -9.48
CA GLY A 803 15.08 -10.70 -9.87
C GLY A 803 14.85 -9.71 -8.72
N GLY A 804 15.64 -9.78 -7.64
CA GLY A 804 15.57 -8.84 -6.51
C GLY A 804 16.78 -7.92 -6.33
N MET A 805 16.72 -7.06 -5.31
CA MET A 805 17.82 -6.16 -4.93
C MET A 805 18.84 -6.89 -4.03
N ALA A 806 20.12 -6.63 -4.28
CA ALA A 806 21.24 -7.08 -3.46
C ALA A 806 22.13 -5.88 -3.08
N ILE A 807 22.47 -5.74 -1.81
CA ILE A 807 23.35 -4.70 -1.28
C ILE A 807 24.46 -5.39 -0.49
N SER A 808 25.69 -4.94 -0.71
CA SER A 808 26.87 -5.32 0.05
C SER A 808 27.75 -4.10 0.25
N GLU A 809 27.94 -3.70 1.50
CA GLU A 809 28.75 -2.55 1.86
C GLU A 809 29.76 -2.92 2.94
N ARG A 810 30.94 -2.34 2.83
CA ARG A 810 32.02 -2.47 3.82
C ARG A 810 32.74 -1.14 3.96
N PHE A 811 32.85 -0.69 5.21
CA PHE A 811 33.58 0.49 5.63
C PHE A 811 34.62 0.07 6.68
N HIS A 812 35.84 0.56 6.58
CA HIS A 812 36.89 0.35 7.59
C HIS A 812 37.58 1.68 7.83
N GLY A 813 37.52 2.21 9.04
CA GLY A 813 38.02 3.54 9.39
C GLY A 813 36.99 4.31 10.20
N ASN A 814 36.91 5.63 9.99
CA ASN A 814 36.03 6.51 10.75
C ASN A 814 34.94 7.06 9.81
N PHE A 815 33.68 6.72 10.08
CA PHE A 815 32.58 7.09 9.21
C PHE A 815 31.31 7.45 9.98
N LEU A 816 30.57 8.39 9.39
CA LEU A 816 29.17 8.64 9.66
C LEU A 816 28.36 8.02 8.51
N LEU A 817 27.39 7.17 8.84
CA LEU A 817 26.54 6.46 7.90
C LEU A 817 25.07 6.72 8.25
N GLN A 818 24.26 7.01 7.24
CA GLN A 818 22.81 7.08 7.33
C GLN A 818 22.21 6.22 6.22
N ARG A 819 21.33 5.29 6.58
CA ARG A 819 20.74 4.32 5.67
C ARG A 819 19.25 4.23 5.88
N TYR A 820 18.53 4.15 4.78
CA TYR A 820 17.10 3.85 4.76
C TYR A 820 16.83 2.80 3.69
N LEU A 821 16.09 1.76 4.07
CA LEU A 821 15.64 0.69 3.19
C LEU A 821 14.14 0.48 3.43
N ASP A 822 13.39 0.36 2.35
CA ASP A 822 11.97 0.03 2.40
C ASP A 822 11.63 -0.92 1.25
N SER A 823 11.15 -2.12 1.59
CA SER A 823 10.80 -3.16 0.62
C SER A 823 9.32 -3.17 0.20
N TYR A 824 8.53 -2.18 0.61
CA TYR A 824 7.12 -2.08 0.22
C TYR A 824 6.94 -2.04 -1.32
N GLY A 825 6.00 -2.84 -1.82
CA GLY A 825 5.71 -2.94 -3.26
C GLY A 825 6.53 -4.01 -3.99
N ARG A 826 6.84 -3.77 -5.28
CA ARG A 826 7.51 -4.73 -6.19
C ARG A 826 9.05 -4.68 -6.17
N GLY A 827 9.66 -3.65 -5.58
CA GLY A 827 11.12 -3.53 -5.52
C GLY A 827 11.54 -2.70 -4.32
N ALA A 828 12.62 -3.11 -3.66
CA ALA A 828 13.14 -2.41 -2.49
C ALA A 828 13.79 -1.08 -2.90
N SER A 829 13.42 -0.01 -2.19
CA SER A 829 14.10 1.28 -2.28
C SER A 829 15.18 1.36 -1.22
N TYR A 830 16.29 2.01 -1.57
CA TYR A 830 17.43 2.17 -0.68
C TYR A 830 18.05 3.55 -0.85
N THR A 831 18.22 4.26 0.25
CA THR A 831 18.93 5.53 0.30
C THR A 831 20.06 5.45 1.31
N GLU A 832 21.19 5.99 0.91
CA GLU A 832 22.43 5.95 1.68
C GLU A 832 23.09 7.33 1.63
N SER A 833 23.56 7.79 2.78
CA SER A 833 24.40 8.97 2.90
C SER A 833 25.54 8.66 3.85
N SER A 834 26.76 8.82 3.38
CA SER A 834 27.97 8.47 4.13
C SER A 834 29.07 9.48 3.94
N PHE A 835 29.85 9.65 4.99
CA PHE A 835 30.97 10.57 5.02
C PHE A 835 32.03 10.05 5.98
N GLY A 836 33.30 10.13 5.59
CA GLY A 836 34.38 9.76 6.48
C GLY A 836 35.72 9.57 5.78
N GLN A 837 36.63 8.91 6.50
CA GLN A 837 37.97 8.62 6.02
C GLN A 837 38.31 7.16 6.34
N GLY A 838 38.80 6.44 5.32
CA GLY A 838 39.19 5.05 5.48
C GLY A 838 39.14 4.28 4.17
N PHE A 839 38.84 2.99 4.25
CA PHE A 839 38.58 2.12 3.11
C PHE A 839 37.08 1.87 2.96
N VAL A 840 36.60 1.95 1.73
CA VAL A 840 35.20 1.67 1.37
C VAL A 840 35.16 0.66 0.24
N SER A 841 34.21 -0.27 0.31
CA SER A 841 33.85 -1.19 -0.75
C SER A 841 32.34 -1.40 -0.74
N THR A 842 31.66 -1.01 -1.81
CA THR A 842 30.22 -1.19 -1.97
C THR A 842 29.91 -1.84 -3.31
N ASP A 843 28.98 -2.78 -3.33
CA ASP A 843 28.39 -3.38 -4.52
C ASP A 843 26.88 -3.46 -4.28
N LYS A 844 26.11 -2.84 -5.18
CA LYS A 844 24.67 -2.69 -5.08
C LYS A 844 24.06 -3.02 -6.42
N ARG A 845 23.10 -3.93 -6.43
CA ARG A 845 22.50 -4.46 -7.65
C ARG A 845 21.00 -4.55 -7.51
N THR A 846 20.32 -4.28 -8.59
CA THR A 846 18.94 -4.66 -8.85
C THR A 846 18.94 -5.52 -10.12
N PRO A 847 17.78 -6.01 -10.60
CA PRO A 847 17.73 -6.74 -11.87
C PRO A 847 18.31 -5.96 -13.05
N SER A 848 18.12 -4.64 -13.06
CA SER A 848 18.48 -3.78 -14.21
C SER A 848 19.71 -2.91 -13.97
N TYR A 849 20.04 -2.59 -12.71
CA TYR A 849 21.09 -1.63 -12.38
C TYR A 849 22.18 -2.23 -11.49
N GLU A 850 23.40 -1.75 -11.68
CA GLU A 850 24.54 -2.03 -10.81
C GLU A 850 25.27 -0.73 -10.49
N SER A 851 25.61 -0.56 -9.21
CA SER A 851 26.49 0.50 -8.73
C SER A 851 27.55 -0.14 -7.84
N TYR A 852 28.79 0.21 -8.09
CA TYR A 852 29.89 -0.30 -7.28
C TYR A 852 30.94 0.78 -7.03
N LEU A 853 31.67 0.62 -5.94
CA LEU A 853 32.73 1.53 -5.54
C LEU A 853 33.73 0.79 -4.66
N HIS A 854 35.03 1.00 -4.87
CA HIS A 854 36.05 0.60 -3.91
C HIS A 854 37.24 1.55 -3.91
N GLY A 855 37.86 1.76 -2.76
CA GLY A 855 39.08 2.57 -2.65
C GLY A 855 39.36 3.02 -1.22
N SER A 856 40.38 3.86 -1.06
CA SER A 856 40.77 4.43 0.23
C SER A 856 41.04 5.93 0.19
N GLY A 857 40.72 6.61 1.28
CA GLY A 857 40.95 8.04 1.48
C GLY A 857 39.74 8.75 2.07
N LEU A 858 39.56 10.02 1.71
CA LEU A 858 38.36 10.79 2.05
C LEU A 858 37.22 10.40 1.11
N TYR A 859 36.04 10.22 1.70
CA TYR A 859 34.89 9.67 1.04
C TYR A 859 33.62 10.39 1.50
N ARG A 860 32.81 10.81 0.53
CA ARG A 860 31.45 11.30 0.74
C ARG A 860 30.56 10.75 -0.36
N SER A 861 29.44 10.15 0.00
CA SER A 861 28.46 9.60 -0.93
C SER A 861 27.05 9.93 -0.48
N ARG A 862 26.19 10.23 -1.44
CA ARG A 862 24.74 10.13 -1.31
C ARG A 862 24.24 9.33 -2.51
N GLU A 863 23.58 8.23 -2.24
CA GLU A 863 23.09 7.32 -3.26
C GLU A 863 21.63 6.96 -2.99
N THR A 864 20.82 6.88 -4.03
CA THR A 864 19.42 6.49 -3.93
C THR A 864 19.05 5.56 -5.07
N PHE A 865 18.54 4.38 -4.70
CA PHE A 865 17.89 3.41 -5.55
C PHE A 865 16.39 3.51 -5.34
N ALA A 866 15.66 3.96 -6.36
CA ALA A 866 14.20 4.00 -6.34
C ALA A 866 13.61 2.69 -6.86
N GLY A 867 13.96 1.57 -6.21
CA GLY A 867 13.66 0.23 -6.73
C GLY A 867 14.44 -0.04 -8.01
N ASP A 868 13.76 -0.61 -9.01
CA ASP A 868 14.32 -0.90 -10.34
C ASP A 868 13.93 0.18 -11.36
N ARG A 869 13.92 1.46 -10.96
CA ARG A 869 13.53 2.58 -11.84
C ARG A 869 14.67 3.51 -12.21
N TRP A 870 15.47 3.91 -11.22
CA TRP A 870 16.61 4.80 -11.40
C TRP A 870 17.55 4.75 -10.22
N ILE A 871 18.80 5.12 -10.49
CA ILE A 871 19.84 5.40 -9.50
C ILE A 871 20.23 6.86 -9.60
N HIS A 872 20.22 7.56 -8.47
CA HIS A 872 20.91 8.84 -8.31
C HIS A 872 22.12 8.65 -7.41
N LYS A 873 23.28 9.12 -7.86
CA LYS A 873 24.55 8.99 -7.14
C LYS A 873 25.31 10.29 -7.18
N ASN A 874 25.53 10.88 -6.01
CA ASN A 874 26.38 12.04 -5.80
C ASN A 874 27.55 11.63 -4.92
N VAL A 875 28.77 11.73 -5.44
CA VAL A 875 29.96 11.22 -4.77
C VAL A 875 31.12 12.21 -4.87
N SER A 876 31.88 12.34 -3.78
CA SER A 876 33.13 13.09 -3.71
C SER A 876 34.20 12.23 -3.06
N LEU A 877 35.28 11.95 -3.80
CA LEU A 877 36.34 11.03 -3.45
C LEU A 877 37.70 11.72 -3.56
N ILE A 878 38.54 11.57 -2.54
CA ILE A 878 39.96 11.97 -2.58
C ILE A 878 40.79 10.79 -2.13
N PHE A 879 41.69 10.32 -2.98
CA PHE A 879 42.56 9.20 -2.68
C PHE A 879 43.60 9.60 -1.64
N GLU A 880 43.69 8.79 -0.58
CA GLU A 880 44.80 8.81 0.35
C GLU A 880 45.12 7.38 0.79
N PRO A 881 46.40 7.01 0.96
CA PRO A 881 46.76 5.75 1.56
C PRO A 881 46.34 5.73 3.04
N GLN A 882 45.74 4.64 3.50
CA GLN A 882 45.18 4.50 4.85
C GLN A 882 45.85 3.33 5.59
N ASN A 883 46.40 3.62 6.77
CA ASN A 883 46.95 2.60 7.66
C ASN A 883 45.98 2.40 8.83
N LEU A 884 45.20 1.32 8.77
CA LEU A 884 44.14 1.01 9.73
C LEU A 884 44.45 -0.30 10.48
N SER A 885 43.63 -0.63 11.47
CA SER A 885 43.78 -1.87 12.25
C SER A 885 42.44 -2.57 12.41
N ALA A 886 42.41 -3.87 12.10
CA ALA A 886 41.31 -4.76 12.45
C ALA A 886 41.73 -5.57 13.68
N GLY A 887 41.39 -5.07 14.86
CA GLY A 887 41.94 -5.60 16.11
C GLY A 887 43.46 -5.42 16.17
N SER A 888 44.20 -6.50 16.45
CA SER A 888 45.67 -6.46 16.49
C SER A 888 46.34 -6.55 15.12
N ILE A 889 45.57 -6.64 14.03
CA ILE A 889 46.10 -6.86 12.68
C ILE A 889 46.15 -5.52 11.95
N PRO A 890 47.34 -4.98 11.62
CA PRO A 890 47.46 -3.79 10.80
C PRO A 890 47.07 -4.10 9.35
N VAL A 891 46.31 -3.20 8.73
CA VAL A 891 45.86 -3.29 7.34
C VAL A 891 46.20 -1.98 6.62
N ASN A 892 46.98 -2.08 5.55
CA ASN A 892 47.38 -0.92 4.74
C ASN A 892 46.61 -0.92 3.43
N TYR A 893 45.81 0.11 3.21
CA TYR A 893 45.04 0.34 1.99
C TYR A 893 45.73 1.38 1.12
N THR A 894 46.15 0.97 -0.07
CA THR A 894 46.78 1.83 -1.09
C THR A 894 45.99 1.82 -2.40
N SER A 895 44.74 1.37 -2.36
CA SER A 895 43.84 1.29 -3.51
C SER A 895 43.30 2.67 -3.85
N LYS A 896 43.64 3.18 -5.04
CA LYS A 896 42.96 4.34 -5.61
C LYS A 896 41.48 4.04 -5.84
N TRP A 897 40.68 5.09 -5.89
CA TRP A 897 39.25 4.96 -6.07
C TRP A 897 38.90 4.35 -7.44
N ARG A 898 37.99 3.38 -7.41
CA ARG A 898 37.26 2.89 -8.57
C ARG A 898 35.77 2.98 -8.26
N GLU A 899 35.01 3.49 -9.19
CA GLU A 899 33.58 3.70 -9.09
C GLU A 899 32.96 3.29 -10.42
N GLY A 900 31.76 2.71 -10.38
CA GLY A 900 31.04 2.35 -11.57
C GLY A 900 29.54 2.41 -11.37
N LEU A 901 28.86 2.68 -12.48
CA LEU A 901 27.42 2.66 -12.64
C LEU A 901 27.10 1.99 -13.98
N SER A 902 26.18 1.04 -13.98
CA SER A 902 25.70 0.44 -15.21
C SER A 902 24.23 0.06 -15.16
N VAL A 903 23.61 0.14 -16.33
CA VAL A 903 22.26 -0.36 -16.60
C VAL A 903 22.34 -1.27 -17.82
N GLY A 904 21.59 -2.38 -17.79
CA GLY A 904 21.51 -3.27 -18.93
C GLY A 904 20.32 -4.21 -18.87
N ASP A 905 19.84 -4.61 -20.04
CA ASP A 905 18.83 -5.65 -20.19
C ASP A 905 19.43 -6.82 -20.97
N GLY A 906 19.58 -7.97 -20.29
CA GLY A 906 20.15 -9.19 -20.86
C GLY A 906 19.35 -9.77 -22.04
N ARG A 907 18.10 -9.32 -22.27
CA ARG A 907 17.24 -9.77 -23.37
C ARG A 907 17.38 -8.90 -24.63
N SER A 908 17.57 -7.58 -24.48
CA SER A 908 17.66 -6.65 -25.61
C SER A 908 19.09 -6.35 -26.07
N GLY A 909 20.11 -6.78 -25.31
CA GLY A 909 21.52 -6.49 -25.60
C GLY A 909 21.90 -5.01 -25.43
N PHE A 910 21.03 -4.22 -24.81
CA PHE A 910 21.26 -2.83 -24.48
C PHE A 910 22.06 -2.69 -23.18
N GLN A 911 23.05 -1.80 -23.18
CA GLN A 911 23.86 -1.50 -21.99
C GLN A 911 24.33 -0.04 -22.01
N ILE A 912 24.22 0.66 -20.89
CA ILE A 912 24.94 1.92 -20.63
C ILE A 912 25.78 1.72 -19.37
N SER A 913 27.05 2.09 -19.41
CA SER A 913 27.96 1.99 -18.27
C SER A 913 28.91 3.17 -18.22
N SER A 914 29.23 3.60 -17.01
CA SER A 914 30.27 4.57 -16.67
C SER A 914 31.18 3.93 -15.64
N ASP A 915 32.47 3.88 -15.94
CA ASP A 915 33.50 3.32 -15.08
C ASP A 915 34.59 4.36 -14.86
N ALA A 916 34.83 4.70 -13.60
CA ALA A 916 35.89 5.56 -13.13
C ALA A 916 36.93 4.68 -12.42
N ILE A 917 38.18 4.65 -12.89
CA ILE A 917 39.26 3.84 -12.33
C ILE A 917 40.50 4.67 -12.05
N GLN A 918 41.33 4.20 -11.11
CA GLN A 918 42.59 4.87 -10.74
C GLN A 918 42.39 6.33 -10.32
N MET A 919 41.23 6.65 -9.74
CA MET A 919 40.84 8.01 -9.38
C MET A 919 41.61 8.49 -8.15
N ILE A 920 42.28 9.63 -8.31
CA ILE A 920 42.90 10.39 -7.22
C ILE A 920 41.89 11.40 -6.65
N PHE A 921 41.09 11.99 -7.54
CA PHE A 921 40.00 12.89 -7.22
C PHE A 921 38.81 12.54 -8.11
N LEU A 922 37.60 12.53 -7.55
CA LEU A 922 36.35 12.43 -8.29
C LEU A 922 35.28 13.23 -7.55
N GLN A 923 34.66 14.18 -8.22
CA GLN A 923 33.37 14.74 -7.84
C GLN A 923 32.39 14.41 -8.97
N LYS A 924 31.33 13.67 -8.67
CA LYS A 924 30.39 13.17 -9.67
C LYS A 924 28.97 13.28 -9.16
N ASP A 925 28.09 13.77 -10.02
CA ASP A 925 26.64 13.70 -9.86
C ASP A 925 26.06 13.00 -11.09
N ALA A 926 25.46 11.84 -10.88
CA ALA A 926 24.95 10.98 -11.93
C ALA A 926 23.51 10.53 -11.64
N LEU A 927 22.67 10.62 -12.66
CA LEU A 927 21.32 10.05 -12.69
C LEU A 927 21.26 9.04 -13.84
N MET A 928 20.91 7.79 -13.51
CA MET A 928 20.78 6.68 -14.45
C MET A 928 19.38 6.10 -14.37
N ASP A 929 18.71 5.93 -15.50
CA ASP A 929 17.43 5.23 -15.64
C ASP A 929 17.57 4.05 -16.61
N SER A 930 16.47 3.37 -16.95
CA SER A 930 16.48 2.15 -17.77
C SER A 930 17.04 2.35 -19.19
N SER A 931 17.22 3.58 -19.65
CA SER A 931 17.63 3.92 -21.02
C SER A 931 18.56 5.13 -21.14
N SER A 932 18.89 5.79 -20.03
CA SER A 932 19.64 7.04 -20.03
C SER A 932 20.64 7.15 -18.88
N LEU A 933 21.70 7.92 -19.14
CA LEU A 933 22.70 8.34 -18.17
C LEU A 933 22.94 9.83 -18.36
N THR A 934 22.64 10.63 -17.34
CA THR A 934 23.07 12.02 -17.23
C THR A 934 24.10 12.11 -16.12
N MET A 935 25.27 12.69 -16.40
CA MET A 935 26.36 12.76 -15.45
C MET A 935 27.15 14.05 -15.63
N THR A 936 27.39 14.73 -14.52
CA THR A 936 28.45 15.75 -14.42
C THR A 936 29.57 15.19 -13.55
N GLN A 937 30.81 15.33 -14.01
CA GLN A 937 31.95 14.89 -13.21
C GLN A 937 33.18 15.77 -13.42
N GLU A 938 33.93 15.98 -12.34
CA GLU A 938 35.29 16.49 -12.34
C GLU A 938 36.21 15.43 -11.73
N PHE A 939 37.27 15.05 -12.42
CA PHE A 939 38.12 13.95 -11.97
C PHE A 939 39.59 14.12 -12.33
N GLU A 940 40.44 13.45 -11.55
CA GLU A 940 41.84 13.16 -11.88
C GLU A 940 42.05 11.64 -11.83
N GLY A 941 42.15 11.02 -13.01
CA GLY A 941 42.22 9.56 -13.15
C GLY A 941 41.82 9.10 -14.55
N ILE A 942 41.19 7.93 -14.65
CA ILE A 942 40.70 7.37 -15.92
C ILE A 942 39.20 7.18 -15.83
N SER A 943 38.42 7.86 -16.67
CA SER A 943 36.99 7.63 -16.83
C SER A 943 36.71 7.02 -18.19
N SER A 944 35.92 5.95 -18.22
CA SER A 944 35.39 5.36 -19.44
C SER A 944 33.87 5.31 -19.42
N THR A 945 33.24 5.55 -20.56
CA THR A 945 31.80 5.43 -20.73
C THR A 945 31.50 4.59 -21.95
N LYS A 946 30.60 3.61 -21.80
CA LYS A 946 30.16 2.74 -22.89
C LYS A 946 28.65 2.75 -23.03
N ALA A 947 28.16 2.83 -24.25
CA ALA A 947 26.76 2.63 -24.57
C ALA A 947 26.62 1.71 -25.80
N LEU A 948 25.85 0.64 -25.66
CA LEU A 948 25.57 -0.35 -26.70
C LEU A 948 24.07 -0.38 -26.98
N THR A 949 23.68 -0.25 -28.24
CA THR A 949 22.30 -0.47 -28.69
C THR A 949 22.25 -1.72 -29.55
N GLY A 950 21.23 -2.59 -29.37
CA GLY A 950 21.14 -3.92 -29.98
C GLY A 950 21.19 -3.98 -31.53
N TRP A 951 21.27 -2.82 -32.22
CA TRP A 951 21.43 -2.71 -33.66
C TRP A 951 22.37 -1.54 -34.02
N ASN A 952 23.67 -1.81 -34.13
CA ASN A 952 24.69 -1.01 -34.84
C ASN A 952 25.14 0.37 -34.29
N ALA A 953 24.80 0.78 -33.07
CA ALA A 953 25.42 1.98 -32.46
C ALA A 953 26.18 1.66 -31.17
N THR A 954 27.45 2.05 -31.15
CA THR A 954 28.37 1.87 -30.02
C THR A 954 29.03 3.20 -29.70
N LEU A 955 28.88 3.67 -28.46
CA LEU A 955 29.71 4.73 -27.88
C LEU A 955 30.73 4.06 -26.95
N ASP A 956 32.01 4.38 -27.12
CA ASP A 956 33.10 3.97 -26.23
C ASP A 956 34.07 5.14 -26.11
N GLU A 957 34.01 5.86 -24.99
CA GLU A 957 34.84 7.02 -24.70
C GLU A 957 35.74 6.74 -23.51
N ILE A 958 37.02 7.15 -23.60
CA ILE A 958 38.00 7.02 -22.52
C ILE A 958 38.75 8.34 -22.37
N PHE A 959 38.74 8.89 -21.17
CA PHE A 959 39.46 10.09 -20.77
C PHE A 959 40.45 9.73 -19.66
N ALA A 960 41.72 10.13 -19.81
CA ALA A 960 42.78 9.84 -18.84
C ALA A 960 43.57 11.11 -18.53
N GLY A 961 43.50 11.57 -17.28
CA GLY A 961 44.09 12.84 -16.83
C GLY A 961 43.14 13.63 -15.94
N ARG A 962 43.25 14.96 -15.98
CA ARG A 962 42.37 15.88 -15.25
C ARG A 962 41.35 16.49 -16.19
N PHE A 963 40.07 16.20 -15.96
CA PHE A 963 38.99 16.62 -16.83
C PHE A 963 37.75 17.05 -16.04
N SER A 964 36.94 17.88 -16.69
CA SER A 964 35.53 18.08 -16.34
C SER A 964 34.70 17.60 -17.53
N GLN A 965 33.65 16.84 -17.25
CA GLN A 965 32.76 16.25 -18.24
C GLN A 965 31.31 16.50 -17.84
N ASP A 966 30.53 16.99 -18.78
CA ASP A 966 29.07 16.96 -18.75
C ASP A 966 28.62 16.00 -19.86
N LEU A 967 27.92 14.93 -19.47
CA LEU A 967 27.55 13.83 -20.33
C LEU A 967 26.05 13.57 -20.23
N LYS A 968 25.41 13.44 -21.40
CA LYS A 968 24.02 13.00 -21.50
C LYS A 968 23.89 11.96 -22.60
N ILE A 969 23.71 10.70 -22.21
CA ILE A 969 23.42 9.58 -23.10
C ILE A 969 21.96 9.22 -22.93
N ARG A 970 21.25 9.09 -24.04
CA ARG A 970 19.87 8.59 -24.08
C ARG A 970 19.74 7.67 -25.27
N ASN A 971 19.28 6.45 -25.03
CA ASN A 971 18.90 5.56 -26.10
C ASN A 971 17.42 5.75 -26.42
N SER A 972 17.11 6.25 -27.62
CA SER A 972 15.74 6.42 -28.10
C SER A 972 15.54 5.55 -29.34
N CYS A 973 14.73 4.49 -29.24
CA CYS A 973 14.17 3.86 -30.44
C CYS A 973 13.23 4.87 -31.13
N PRO A 974 13.32 5.05 -32.47
CA PRO A 974 12.41 5.94 -33.18
C PRO A 974 11.01 5.31 -33.15
N GLY A 975 10.19 5.79 -32.22
CA GLY A 975 8.85 5.29 -31.91
C GLY A 975 8.38 5.64 -30.50
N LEU A 976 9.30 5.80 -29.54
CA LEU A 976 8.97 6.21 -28.17
C LEU A 976 9.42 7.65 -27.90
N LYS A 977 8.47 8.56 -27.67
CA LYS A 977 8.75 9.87 -27.06
C LYS A 977 8.83 9.68 -25.54
N TRP A 978 10.03 9.89 -24.98
CA TRP A 978 10.28 9.79 -23.54
C TRP A 978 10.25 11.17 -22.84
N PRO A 979 9.71 11.24 -21.59
CA PRO A 979 9.81 12.40 -20.72
C PRO A 979 11.28 12.65 -20.31
N GLY A 980 11.64 13.91 -20.06
CA GLY A 980 12.95 14.28 -19.50
C GLY A 980 13.00 13.98 -18.00
N PRO A 981 14.18 13.69 -17.43
CA PRO A 981 14.32 13.67 -15.97
C PRO A 981 14.12 15.09 -15.38
N PRO A 982 13.73 15.22 -14.10
CA PRO A 982 13.75 16.50 -13.40
C PRO A 982 15.18 17.03 -13.35
N LEU A 983 15.37 18.29 -13.74
CA LEU A 983 16.57 19.05 -13.42
C LEU A 983 16.58 19.28 -11.92
N VAL A 984 17.43 18.55 -11.19
CA VAL A 984 17.82 18.94 -9.83
C VAL A 984 18.64 20.21 -9.96
N SER A 985 18.06 21.35 -9.59
CA SER A 985 18.79 22.60 -9.45
C SER A 985 19.77 22.47 -8.27
N LEU A 986 21.06 22.44 -8.56
CA LEU A 986 22.12 22.64 -7.59
C LEU A 986 22.09 24.09 -7.10
N SER A 987 21.89 24.29 -5.79
CA SER A 987 22.36 25.47 -5.06
C SER A 987 23.69 25.17 -4.41
#